data_AF-A0A957P4Q8-F1
#
_entry.id   AF-A0A957P4Q8-F1
#
_cell.length_a   1.000
_cell.length_b   1.000
_cell.length_c   1.000
_cell.angle_alpha   90.00
_cell.angle_beta   90.00
_cell.angle_gamma   90.00
#
_symmetry.space_group_name_H-M   'P 1'
#
loop_
_entity.id
_entity.type
_entity.pdbx_description
1 polymer ?
#
loop_
_entity_poly.entity_id
_entity_poly.type
_entity_poly.pdbx_seq_one_letter_code
_entity_poly.pdbx_strand_id
1 'polypeptide(L)'
;MDCGPAALKSLLEGFGISASYGRLREACQTDVDGTSINTLEDVAQRLGLHAQQMMAPADHLLLASAHLLPALVVTVLPNGFNHFVVAWRTHGPIVQLMDPATGRRWSTQRRFLNEVYHHSAPFDARAWRAWAETDGFVDPLRQRQAELDLPISIMEHLLDVASADEDWIGFGALDAATRMVTSLVRANGIARGNEAAHLLGELFEQAHQADAATAIIPEPFWSARPLPKRTNAHSYGDNGANLLLVRGAVFLKIAGVYSAEAQASAPSHASDVANDEVAIAHPAAETESAAETDPTDSGAGAPTAATHSSILTAALAEATQRPEWEIVRALRQDGMFRPTLLLGASLVAALSVTAEAALLRGFMVLATDLHPGGWPLSLLAGLVAFVLFAILLEFPIAASAMRMGRKLETRIRIAFLTKIPRLGDRYFHSRLISDMAQRAYGLRQLHALPDLALRIFRLCCQLIFTAAGVIGLFPAAAPIALLAVLASVAGALLMQPVQNERDMRVRTHTGALSRFYLDALIGLMPIRTHSAERTVRREHEMMLAVWARESLSLARIGALAQSLTALMGVGFAASIMLAFILQRGETSTVLLLLYWSLNLPVLGQSLADAVRQYPTIRNNMGRILEPLGAPEEEMGL
;
A
#
# COMPACT_ATOMS: atom_id res chain seq x y z
N MET A 1 -8.46 -1.55 9.93
CA MET A 1 -9.53 -2.56 9.84
C MET A 1 -9.25 -3.48 8.67
N ASP A 2 -8.92 -2.95 7.49
CA ASP A 2 -8.78 -3.79 6.28
C ASP A 2 -7.36 -4.31 5.99
N CYS A 3 -6.48 -4.35 6.98
CA CYS A 3 -5.08 -4.70 6.75
C CYS A 3 -4.90 -6.13 6.23
N GLY A 4 -5.68 -7.10 6.72
CA GLY A 4 -5.66 -8.49 6.24
C GLY A 4 -5.98 -8.63 4.75
N PRO A 5 -7.20 -8.25 4.29
CA PRO A 5 -7.57 -8.32 2.87
C PRO A 5 -6.65 -7.51 1.97
N ALA A 6 -6.19 -6.34 2.41
CA ALA A 6 -5.26 -5.52 1.63
C ALA A 6 -3.87 -6.15 1.51
N ALA A 7 -3.36 -6.77 2.59
CA ALA A 7 -2.11 -7.52 2.56
C ALA A 7 -2.23 -8.75 1.65
N LEU A 8 -3.33 -9.51 1.75
CA LEU A 8 -3.60 -10.65 0.89
C LEU A 8 -3.75 -10.25 -0.58
N LYS A 9 -4.43 -9.14 -0.89
CA LYS A 9 -4.49 -8.59 -2.24
C LYS A 9 -3.09 -8.28 -2.78
N SER A 10 -2.26 -7.60 -1.97
CA SER A 10 -0.89 -7.26 -2.35
C SER A 10 -0.04 -8.50 -2.64
N LEU A 11 -0.26 -9.56 -1.85
CA LEU A 11 0.39 -10.85 -2.00
C LEU A 11 -0.04 -11.54 -3.30
N LEU A 12 -1.36 -11.66 -3.54
CA LEU A 12 -1.95 -12.23 -4.75
C LEU A 12 -1.45 -11.52 -6.01
N GLU A 13 -1.49 -10.19 -6.05
CA GLU A 13 -0.99 -9.40 -7.19
C GLU A 13 0.52 -9.60 -7.40
N GLY A 14 1.29 -9.77 -6.31
CA GLY A 14 2.71 -10.11 -6.38
C GLY A 14 3.00 -11.47 -7.02
N PHE A 15 2.06 -12.42 -6.91
CA PHE A 15 2.08 -13.71 -7.60
C PHE A 15 1.34 -13.70 -8.96
N GLY A 16 0.88 -12.53 -9.43
CA GLY A 16 0.20 -12.38 -10.71
C GLY A 16 -1.30 -12.73 -10.71
N ILE A 17 -1.90 -12.94 -9.53
CA ILE A 17 -3.33 -13.25 -9.37
C ILE A 17 -4.08 -11.94 -9.11
N SER A 18 -4.98 -11.55 -10.01
CA SER A 18 -5.81 -10.34 -9.84
C SER A 18 -7.13 -10.70 -9.14
N ALA A 19 -7.47 -9.97 -8.09
CA ALA A 19 -8.74 -10.14 -7.37
C ALA A 19 -9.40 -8.78 -7.06
N SER A 20 -10.74 -8.74 -7.16
CA SER A 20 -11.53 -7.59 -6.73
C SER A 20 -11.41 -7.38 -5.22
N TYR A 21 -11.08 -6.15 -4.80
CA TYR A 21 -10.84 -5.85 -3.38
C TYR A 21 -12.11 -5.97 -2.52
N GLY A 22 -13.25 -5.47 -3.02
CA GLY A 22 -14.52 -5.53 -2.29
C GLY A 22 -14.94 -6.98 -2.03
N ARG A 23 -14.83 -7.84 -3.04
CA ARG A 23 -15.10 -9.28 -2.92
C ARG A 23 -14.10 -10.00 -2.04
N LEU A 24 -12.81 -9.66 -2.14
CA LEU A 24 -11.79 -10.23 -1.27
C LEU A 24 -12.07 -9.90 0.19
N ARG A 25 -12.48 -8.65 0.49
CA ARG A 25 -12.89 -8.25 1.84
C ARG A 25 -14.10 -9.06 2.33
N GLU A 26 -15.13 -9.22 1.49
CA GLU A 26 -16.31 -10.04 1.81
C GLU A 26 -15.94 -11.49 2.09
N ALA A 27 -15.08 -12.07 1.25
CA ALA A 27 -14.58 -13.44 1.39
C ALA A 27 -13.74 -13.63 2.65
N CYS A 28 -12.91 -12.64 3.00
CA CYS A 28 -12.15 -12.60 4.24
C CYS A 28 -13.03 -12.38 5.48
N GLN A 29 -14.35 -12.21 5.33
CA GLN A 29 -15.28 -11.98 6.44
C GLN A 29 -14.81 -10.87 7.39
N THR A 30 -14.19 -9.81 6.85
CA THR A 30 -13.60 -8.76 7.69
C THR A 30 -14.67 -8.01 8.47
N ASP A 31 -14.57 -8.02 9.79
CA ASP A 31 -15.45 -7.30 10.70
C ASP A 31 -14.79 -6.00 11.21
N VAL A 32 -15.46 -5.27 12.09
CA VAL A 32 -14.94 -4.07 12.78
C VAL A 32 -13.65 -4.38 13.53
N ASP A 33 -13.55 -5.56 14.14
CA ASP A 33 -12.39 -6.01 14.91
C ASP A 33 -11.22 -6.50 14.04
N GLY A 34 -11.45 -6.71 12.74
CA GLY A 34 -10.41 -7.07 11.77
C GLY A 34 -10.67 -8.38 11.05
N THR A 35 -9.61 -9.14 10.76
CA THR A 35 -9.68 -10.39 10.00
C THR A 35 -8.84 -11.46 10.70
N SER A 36 -9.40 -12.65 10.88
CA SER A 36 -8.66 -13.79 11.44
C SER A 36 -7.62 -14.30 10.46
N ILE A 37 -6.47 -14.75 10.98
CA ILE A 37 -5.42 -15.36 10.17
C ILE A 37 -5.91 -16.67 9.52
N ASN A 38 -6.75 -17.45 10.21
CA ASN A 38 -7.34 -18.68 9.66
C ASN A 38 -8.18 -18.37 8.41
N THR A 39 -8.97 -17.30 8.45
CA THR A 39 -9.77 -16.88 7.29
C THR A 39 -8.87 -16.41 6.13
N LEU A 40 -7.73 -15.76 6.43
CA LEU A 40 -6.76 -15.38 5.40
C LEU A 40 -6.11 -16.61 4.75
N GLU A 41 -5.80 -17.64 5.53
CA GLU A 41 -5.29 -18.92 5.02
C GLU A 41 -6.30 -19.59 4.08
N ASP A 42 -7.52 -19.80 4.55
CA ASP A 42 -8.60 -20.43 3.77
C ASP A 42 -8.84 -19.69 2.44
N VAL A 43 -8.92 -18.36 2.49
CA VAL A 43 -9.14 -17.54 1.30
C VAL A 43 -7.92 -17.57 0.38
N ALA A 44 -6.70 -17.52 0.91
CA ALA A 44 -5.48 -17.60 0.12
C ALA A 44 -5.39 -18.95 -0.63
N GLN A 45 -5.66 -20.06 0.06
CA GLN A 45 -5.67 -21.41 -0.52
C GLN A 45 -6.69 -21.53 -1.65
N ARG A 46 -7.93 -21.11 -1.41
CA ARG A 46 -9.00 -21.15 -2.42
C ARG A 46 -8.74 -20.25 -3.63
N LEU A 47 -7.99 -19.16 -3.45
CA LEU A 47 -7.58 -18.27 -4.55
C LEU A 47 -6.33 -18.75 -5.30
N GLY A 48 -5.78 -19.91 -4.94
CA GLY A 48 -4.68 -20.54 -5.66
C GLY A 48 -3.31 -20.39 -5.03
N LEU A 49 -3.17 -19.88 -3.81
CA LEU A 49 -1.88 -19.82 -3.12
C LEU A 49 -1.65 -21.06 -2.27
N HIS A 50 -0.42 -21.59 -2.26
CA HIS A 50 0.00 -22.58 -1.28
C HIS A 50 0.34 -21.86 0.04
N ALA A 51 -0.71 -21.49 0.78
CA ALA A 51 -0.62 -20.75 2.03
C ALA A 51 -0.70 -21.70 3.23
N GLN A 52 0.22 -21.54 4.18
CA GLN A 52 0.26 -22.33 5.41
C GLN A 52 0.48 -21.42 6.62
N GLN A 53 -0.41 -21.50 7.61
CA GLN A 53 -0.22 -20.83 8.89
C GLN A 53 0.88 -21.54 9.68
N MET A 54 1.85 -20.76 10.15
CA MET A 54 2.94 -21.28 10.96
C MET A 54 3.27 -20.36 12.12
N MET A 55 3.81 -20.97 13.17
CA MET A 55 4.45 -20.30 14.28
C MET A 55 5.89 -20.75 14.34
N ALA A 56 6.82 -19.80 14.27
CA ALA A 56 8.24 -20.07 14.40
C ALA A 56 8.88 -19.00 15.28
N PRO A 57 10.04 -19.26 15.91
CA PRO A 57 10.75 -18.22 16.63
C PRO A 57 10.99 -16.99 15.75
N ALA A 58 10.73 -15.80 16.28
CA ALA A 58 10.70 -14.58 15.48
C ALA A 58 12.02 -14.31 14.74
N ASP A 59 13.13 -14.72 15.33
CA ASP A 59 14.47 -14.59 14.77
C ASP A 59 14.81 -15.62 13.68
N HIS A 60 13.98 -16.67 13.48
CA HIS A 60 14.08 -17.58 12.33
C HIS A 60 13.38 -16.99 11.09
N LEU A 61 12.39 -16.11 11.28
CA LEU A 61 11.54 -15.56 10.23
C LEU A 61 12.30 -14.96 9.03
N LEU A 62 13.46 -14.36 9.28
CA LEU A 62 14.26 -13.63 8.28
C LEU A 62 15.50 -14.40 7.82
N LEU A 63 15.76 -15.59 8.35
CA LEU A 63 16.90 -16.42 7.95
C LEU A 63 16.58 -17.08 6.61
N ALA A 64 17.53 -17.01 5.68
CA ALA A 64 17.35 -17.58 4.34
C ALA A 64 17.18 -19.10 4.39
N SER A 65 17.90 -19.76 5.30
CA SER A 65 17.80 -21.20 5.60
C SER A 65 16.40 -21.65 6.04
N ALA A 66 15.62 -20.79 6.66
CA ALA A 66 14.29 -21.14 7.14
C ALA A 66 13.26 -21.26 6.00
N HIS A 67 13.55 -20.69 4.82
CA HIS A 67 12.66 -20.66 3.66
C HIS A 67 11.22 -20.20 4.01
N LEU A 68 11.08 -19.19 4.88
CA LEU A 68 9.78 -18.72 5.40
C LEU A 68 9.17 -17.57 4.60
N LEU A 69 9.93 -16.90 3.73
CA LEU A 69 9.46 -15.77 2.92
C LEU A 69 9.14 -16.19 1.47
N PRO A 70 8.12 -15.58 0.81
CA PRO A 70 7.28 -14.48 1.31
C PRO A 70 6.23 -14.95 2.32
N ALA A 71 5.96 -14.10 3.32
CA ALA A 71 4.98 -14.37 4.36
C ALA A 71 4.13 -13.15 4.71
N LEU A 72 2.88 -13.39 5.08
CA LEU A 72 2.02 -12.40 5.71
C LEU A 72 2.17 -12.52 7.23
N VAL A 73 2.78 -11.49 7.83
CA VAL A 73 3.27 -11.50 9.23
C VAL A 73 2.40 -10.60 10.10
N VAL A 74 2.07 -11.06 11.30
CA VAL A 74 1.40 -10.23 12.32
C VAL A 74 2.42 -9.33 13.00
N THR A 75 2.16 -8.03 12.98
CA THR A 75 2.98 -6.98 13.61
C THR A 75 2.16 -6.21 14.63
N VAL A 76 2.81 -5.52 15.55
CA VAL A 76 2.20 -4.61 16.53
C VAL A 76 2.50 -3.18 16.12
N LEU A 77 1.44 -2.40 15.89
CA LEU A 77 1.56 -0.97 15.62
C LEU A 77 1.91 -0.19 16.89
N PRO A 78 2.40 1.05 16.81
CA PRO A 78 2.73 1.87 17.98
C PRO A 78 1.56 2.11 18.95
N ASN A 79 0.32 1.98 18.45
CA ASN A 79 -0.91 2.08 19.24
C ASN A 79 -1.31 0.76 19.93
N GLY A 80 -0.48 -0.29 19.85
CA GLY A 80 -0.70 -1.59 20.46
C GLY A 80 -1.59 -2.55 19.67
N PHE A 81 -2.20 -2.11 18.57
CA PHE A 81 -3.07 -2.98 17.75
C PHE A 81 -2.25 -3.87 16.81
N ASN A 82 -2.76 -5.08 16.59
CA ASN A 82 -2.22 -6.01 15.61
C ASN A 82 -2.46 -5.51 14.18
N HIS A 83 -1.51 -5.80 13.29
CA HIS A 83 -1.53 -5.36 11.90
C HIS A 83 -0.81 -6.36 11.00
N PHE A 84 -1.40 -6.65 9.85
CA PHE A 84 -0.82 -7.57 8.88
C PHE A 84 0.11 -6.83 7.91
N VAL A 85 1.34 -7.34 7.77
CA VAL A 85 2.34 -6.83 6.84
C VAL A 85 2.91 -7.99 6.04
N VAL A 86 3.09 -7.82 4.74
CA VAL A 86 3.77 -8.82 3.92
C VAL A 86 5.27 -8.61 4.00
N ALA A 87 6.01 -9.61 4.48
CA ALA A 87 7.45 -9.71 4.34
C ALA A 87 7.77 -10.46 3.04
N TRP A 88 8.32 -9.77 2.06
CA TRP A 88 8.50 -10.32 0.72
C TRP A 88 9.82 -11.08 0.58
N ARG A 89 10.93 -10.42 0.91
CA ARG A 89 12.28 -10.99 0.84
C ARG A 89 13.26 -10.16 1.66
N THR A 90 14.40 -10.77 1.99
CA THR A 90 15.53 -10.12 2.64
C THR A 90 16.62 -9.79 1.62
N HIS A 91 17.31 -8.66 1.84
CA HIS A 91 18.45 -8.15 1.07
C HIS A 91 19.54 -7.77 2.04
N GLY A 92 20.39 -8.75 2.42
CA GLY A 92 21.33 -8.58 3.53
C GLY A 92 20.61 -8.09 4.79
N PRO A 93 20.98 -6.95 5.39
CA PRO A 93 20.38 -6.45 6.63
C PRO A 93 19.02 -5.76 6.45
N ILE A 94 18.50 -5.68 5.23
CA ILE A 94 17.26 -4.97 4.91
C ILE A 94 16.16 -5.95 4.50
N VAL A 95 14.95 -5.77 5.02
CA VAL A 95 13.75 -6.53 4.67
C VAL A 95 12.87 -5.67 3.76
N GLN A 96 12.45 -6.25 2.64
CA GLN A 96 11.44 -5.67 1.77
C GLN A 96 10.05 -6.04 2.29
N LEU A 97 9.28 -5.03 2.69
CA LEU A 97 7.97 -5.18 3.31
C LEU A 97 6.91 -4.47 2.46
N MET A 98 5.72 -5.04 2.36
CA MET A 98 4.53 -4.37 1.84
C MET A 98 3.52 -4.22 2.98
N ASP A 99 3.36 -2.98 3.43
CA ASP A 99 2.46 -2.60 4.50
C ASP A 99 1.20 -1.96 3.88
N PRO A 100 0.00 -2.51 4.11
CA PRO A 100 -1.25 -1.91 3.62
C PRO A 100 -1.45 -0.43 3.99
N ALA A 101 -0.86 0.01 5.11
CA ALA A 101 -1.00 1.37 5.61
C ALA A 101 0.00 2.34 4.95
N THR A 102 1.22 1.91 4.69
CA THR A 102 2.32 2.80 4.26
C THR A 102 2.87 2.47 2.87
N GLY A 103 2.38 1.40 2.25
CA GLY A 103 2.86 0.85 0.98
C GLY A 103 4.15 0.04 1.16
N ARG A 104 5.00 0.07 0.14
CA ARG A 104 6.30 -0.59 0.17
C ARG A 104 7.22 0.12 1.15
N ARG A 105 7.79 -0.63 2.09
CA ARG A 105 8.76 -0.11 3.08
C ARG A 105 10.00 -1.00 3.11
N TRP A 106 11.15 -0.37 3.27
CA TRP A 106 12.45 -1.03 3.45
C TRP A 106 12.87 -0.81 4.90
N SER A 107 12.94 -1.88 5.68
CA SER A 107 13.25 -1.82 7.11
C SER A 107 14.49 -2.64 7.41
N THR A 108 15.26 -2.28 8.45
CA THR A 108 16.32 -3.16 8.92
C THR A 108 15.71 -4.39 9.57
N GLN A 109 16.39 -5.54 9.50
CA GLN A 109 15.91 -6.77 10.15
C GLN A 109 15.58 -6.54 11.62
N ARG A 110 16.48 -5.88 12.37
CA ARG A 110 16.27 -5.55 13.79
C ARG A 110 15.00 -4.74 14.04
N ARG A 111 14.76 -3.70 13.23
CA ARG A 111 13.56 -2.88 13.39
C ARG A 111 12.31 -3.69 13.11
N PHE A 112 12.30 -4.46 12.03
CA PHE A 112 11.13 -5.28 11.69
C PHE A 112 10.85 -6.34 12.75
N LEU A 113 11.86 -7.06 13.24
CA LEU A 113 11.70 -8.06 14.32
C LEU A 113 11.12 -7.45 15.60
N ASN A 114 11.45 -6.20 15.92
CA ASN A 114 10.84 -5.49 17.06
C ASN A 114 9.36 -5.12 16.84
N GLU A 115 8.91 -5.04 15.58
CA GLU A 115 7.51 -4.79 15.22
C GLU A 115 6.70 -6.09 15.16
N VAL A 116 7.34 -7.28 15.12
CA VAL A 116 6.64 -8.57 15.02
C VAL A 116 5.87 -8.87 16.30
N TYR A 117 4.63 -9.32 16.16
CA TYR A 117 3.84 -9.79 17.29
C TYR A 117 4.39 -11.14 17.78
N HIS A 118 4.75 -11.19 19.06
CA HIS A 118 5.18 -12.42 19.72
C HIS A 118 3.97 -13.08 20.38
N HIS A 119 3.49 -14.14 19.76
CA HIS A 119 2.45 -14.97 20.33
C HIS A 119 3.06 -16.02 21.26
N SER A 120 2.29 -16.43 22.27
CA SER A 120 2.63 -17.56 23.14
C SER A 120 1.41 -18.47 23.19
N ALA A 121 1.58 -19.75 22.86
CA ALA A 121 0.50 -20.73 22.87
C ALA A 121 0.99 -22.08 23.43
N PRO A 122 0.08 -22.89 24.01
CA PRO A 122 0.39 -24.26 24.40
C PRO A 122 0.49 -25.18 23.17
N PHE A 123 1.51 -26.02 23.13
CA PHE A 123 1.74 -27.06 22.11
C PHE A 123 2.04 -28.40 22.79
N ASP A 124 1.70 -29.51 22.15
CA ASP A 124 2.17 -30.81 22.60
C ASP A 124 3.69 -30.94 22.44
N ALA A 125 4.36 -31.45 23.47
CA ALA A 125 5.82 -31.56 23.49
C ALA A 125 6.37 -32.45 22.36
N ARG A 126 5.67 -33.53 22.00
CA ARG A 126 6.11 -34.44 20.92
C ARG A 126 5.92 -33.79 19.56
N ALA A 127 4.82 -33.08 19.35
CA ALA A 127 4.60 -32.33 18.12
C ALA A 127 5.65 -31.24 17.91
N TRP A 128 6.02 -30.50 18.98
CA TRP A 128 7.09 -29.52 18.92
C TRP A 128 8.45 -30.18 18.63
N ARG A 129 8.76 -31.30 19.29
CA ARG A 129 10.00 -32.06 19.11
C ARG A 129 10.14 -32.61 17.69
N ALA A 130 9.07 -33.12 17.09
CA ALA A 130 9.04 -33.58 15.70
C ALA A 130 9.28 -32.43 14.72
N TRP A 131 8.70 -31.25 14.97
CA TRP A 131 8.98 -30.06 14.16
C TRP A 131 10.42 -29.57 14.29
N ALA A 132 10.98 -29.57 15.52
CA ALA A 132 12.35 -29.16 15.79
C ALA A 132 13.41 -30.05 15.08
N GLU A 133 13.02 -31.27 14.73
CA GLU A 133 13.84 -32.23 13.98
C GLU A 133 13.90 -31.94 12.47
N THR A 134 12.95 -31.15 11.95
CA THR A 134 12.88 -30.83 10.52
C THR A 134 13.96 -29.82 10.12
N ASP A 135 14.32 -29.82 8.83
CA ASP A 135 15.23 -28.83 8.22
C ASP A 135 14.77 -27.38 8.50
N GLY A 136 13.45 -27.15 8.64
CA GLY A 136 12.87 -25.86 8.96
C GLY A 136 13.27 -25.27 10.33
N PHE A 137 13.79 -26.08 11.25
CA PHE A 137 14.35 -25.63 12.53
C PHE A 137 15.87 -25.83 12.60
N VAL A 138 16.35 -26.99 12.13
CA VAL A 138 17.78 -27.36 12.18
C VAL A 138 18.64 -26.44 11.32
N ASP A 139 18.23 -26.10 10.10
CA ASP A 139 19.04 -25.25 9.22
C ASP A 139 19.15 -23.81 9.74
N PRO A 140 18.07 -23.17 10.24
CA PRO A 140 18.17 -21.90 10.96
C PRO A 140 19.10 -21.95 12.16
N LEU A 141 19.04 -23.01 12.97
CA LEU A 141 19.90 -23.19 14.13
C LEU A 141 21.36 -23.32 13.72
N ARG A 142 21.63 -24.14 12.69
CA ARG A 142 22.96 -24.31 12.08
C ARG A 142 23.50 -23.00 11.52
N GLN A 143 22.69 -22.22 10.80
CA GLN A 143 23.09 -20.92 10.29
C GLN A 143 23.51 -19.98 11.43
N ARG A 144 22.75 -19.96 12.54
CA ARG A 144 23.07 -19.10 13.69
C ARG A 144 24.35 -19.53 14.40
N GLN A 145 24.58 -20.83 14.55
CA GLN A 145 25.85 -21.33 15.08
C GLN A 145 27.02 -20.97 14.17
N ALA A 146 26.84 -21.02 12.83
CA ALA A 146 27.83 -20.56 11.88
C ALA A 146 28.09 -19.03 11.98
N GLU A 147 27.08 -18.22 12.27
CA GLU A 147 27.25 -16.77 12.51
C GLU A 147 28.10 -16.43 13.76
N LEU A 148 28.28 -17.41 14.66
CA LEU A 148 29.18 -17.34 15.82
C LEU A 148 30.59 -17.88 15.52
N ASP A 149 30.87 -18.24 14.26
CA ASP A 149 32.12 -18.84 13.77
C ASP A 149 32.48 -20.18 14.47
N LEU A 150 31.46 -20.97 14.87
CA LEU A 150 31.70 -22.29 15.46
C LEU A 150 32.33 -23.25 14.43
N PRO A 151 33.29 -24.10 14.84
CA PRO A 151 33.79 -25.19 14.00
C PRO A 151 32.65 -26.15 13.61
N ILE A 152 32.61 -26.56 12.34
CA ILE A 152 31.57 -27.45 11.79
C ILE A 152 31.44 -28.74 12.63
N SER A 153 32.57 -29.33 13.04
CA SER A 153 32.58 -30.54 13.87
C SER A 153 31.89 -30.37 15.22
N ILE A 154 31.97 -29.18 15.83
CA ILE A 154 31.28 -28.88 17.09
C ILE A 154 29.78 -28.68 16.83
N MET A 155 29.42 -28.01 15.75
CA MET A 155 28.01 -27.81 15.37
C MET A 155 27.30 -29.15 15.13
N GLU A 156 27.93 -30.03 14.35
CA GLU A 156 27.43 -31.39 14.08
C GLU A 156 27.31 -32.19 15.38
N HIS A 157 28.34 -32.18 16.22
CA HIS A 157 28.29 -32.88 17.51
C HIS A 157 27.15 -32.40 18.41
N LEU A 158 26.94 -31.09 18.54
CA LEU A 158 25.86 -30.54 19.35
C LEU A 158 24.47 -30.90 18.81
N LEU A 159 24.31 -30.90 17.48
CA LEU A 159 23.08 -31.32 16.82
C LEU A 159 22.82 -32.82 17.01
N ASP A 160 23.85 -33.65 16.88
CA ASP A 160 23.75 -35.09 17.11
C ASP A 160 23.30 -35.38 18.54
N VAL A 161 23.89 -34.72 19.54
CA VAL A 161 23.50 -34.83 20.95
C VAL A 161 22.07 -34.36 21.17
N ALA A 162 21.66 -33.22 20.59
CA ALA A 162 20.29 -32.73 20.71
C ALA A 162 19.26 -33.65 20.02
N SER A 163 19.63 -34.28 18.91
CA SER A 163 18.77 -35.22 18.17
C SER A 163 18.63 -36.59 18.87
N ALA A 164 19.64 -37.00 19.63
CA ALA A 164 19.63 -38.25 20.39
C ALA A 164 18.67 -38.19 21.60
N ASP A 165 18.28 -36.98 22.04
CA ASP A 165 17.26 -36.79 23.06
C ASP A 165 15.85 -37.02 22.47
N GLU A 166 15.12 -37.99 23.02
CA GLU A 166 13.74 -38.28 22.65
C GLU A 166 12.77 -37.19 23.17
N ASP A 167 13.18 -36.43 24.19
CA ASP A 167 12.41 -35.32 24.75
C ASP A 167 12.68 -33.99 24.02
N TRP A 168 11.80 -33.01 24.23
CA TRP A 168 11.91 -31.66 23.68
C TRP A 168 13.13 -30.86 24.19
N ILE A 169 13.73 -31.29 25.30
CA ILE A 169 14.75 -30.53 26.02
C ILE A 169 16.03 -30.38 25.19
N GLY A 170 16.49 -31.42 24.48
CA GLY A 170 17.68 -31.36 23.65
C GLY A 170 17.67 -30.20 22.66
N PHE A 171 16.69 -30.15 21.76
CA PHE A 171 16.56 -29.03 20.81
C PHE A 171 16.22 -27.70 21.48
N GLY A 172 15.40 -27.71 22.54
CA GLY A 172 15.02 -26.50 23.27
C GLY A 172 16.21 -25.82 23.95
N ALA A 173 17.04 -26.62 24.63
CA ALA A 173 18.25 -26.16 25.32
C ALA A 173 19.31 -25.70 24.33
N LEU A 174 19.51 -26.41 23.21
CA LEU A 174 20.48 -26.02 22.20
C LEU A 174 20.12 -24.68 21.54
N ASP A 175 18.85 -24.47 21.20
CA ASP A 175 18.36 -23.19 20.67
C ASP A 175 18.48 -22.05 21.70
N ALA A 176 18.10 -22.31 22.96
CA ALA A 176 18.19 -21.33 24.04
C ALA A 176 19.65 -20.93 24.34
N ALA A 177 20.57 -21.90 24.39
CA ALA A 177 22.00 -21.66 24.57
C ALA A 177 22.57 -20.86 23.39
N THR A 178 22.21 -21.24 22.16
CA THR A 178 22.63 -20.52 20.95
C THR A 178 22.15 -19.06 20.98
N ARG A 179 20.91 -18.79 21.38
CA ARG A 179 20.37 -17.41 21.52
C ARG A 179 21.12 -16.61 22.60
N MET A 180 21.38 -17.22 23.75
CA MET A 180 22.09 -16.56 24.86
C MET A 180 23.53 -16.20 24.45
N VAL A 181 24.28 -17.16 23.91
CA VAL A 181 25.66 -16.95 23.43
C VAL A 181 25.70 -15.90 22.32
N THR A 182 24.73 -15.94 21.39
CA THR A 182 24.59 -14.89 20.36
C THR A 182 24.39 -13.50 20.96
N SER A 183 23.59 -13.38 22.02
CA SER A 183 23.39 -12.12 22.72
C SER A 183 24.68 -11.62 23.38
N LEU A 184 25.47 -12.51 23.98
CA LEU A 184 26.75 -12.16 24.63
C LEU A 184 27.81 -11.74 23.61
N VAL A 185 27.95 -12.46 22.49
CA VAL A 185 28.83 -12.08 21.38
C VAL A 185 28.43 -10.71 20.82
N ARG A 186 27.14 -10.46 20.59
CA ARG A 186 26.64 -9.17 20.09
C ARG A 186 26.89 -8.02 21.07
N ALA A 187 26.95 -8.29 22.36
CA ALA A 187 27.29 -7.32 23.39
C ALA A 187 28.80 -7.14 23.60
N ASN A 188 29.65 -7.81 22.80
CA ASN A 188 31.11 -7.91 22.97
C ASN A 188 31.52 -8.46 24.34
N GLY A 189 30.70 -9.34 24.93
CA GLY A 189 30.99 -9.99 26.22
C GLY A 189 31.94 -11.18 26.10
N ILE A 190 31.98 -11.84 24.94
CA ILE A 190 32.84 -12.99 24.60
C ILE A 190 33.23 -12.93 23.12
N ALA A 191 34.34 -13.56 22.75
CA ALA A 191 34.78 -13.65 21.35
C ALA A 191 34.04 -14.75 20.58
N ARG A 192 34.00 -14.60 19.25
CA ARG A 192 33.53 -15.62 18.31
C ARG A 192 34.51 -16.78 18.21
N GLY A 193 34.06 -17.91 17.66
CA GLY A 193 34.87 -19.11 17.49
C GLY A 193 34.93 -19.96 18.75
N ASN A 194 36.13 -20.34 19.19
CA ASN A 194 36.33 -21.33 20.25
C ASN A 194 35.74 -20.93 21.62
N GLU A 195 35.77 -19.64 21.98
CA GLU A 195 35.22 -19.17 23.25
C GLU A 195 33.68 -19.28 23.25
N ALA A 196 33.02 -18.83 22.18
CA ALA A 196 31.59 -19.02 21.98
C ALA A 196 31.19 -20.50 21.91
N ALA A 197 32.00 -21.34 21.25
CA ALA A 197 31.79 -22.78 21.16
C ALA A 197 31.82 -23.47 22.53
N HIS A 198 32.83 -23.16 23.34
CA HIS A 198 32.97 -23.72 24.69
C HIS A 198 31.81 -23.30 25.60
N LEU A 199 31.46 -22.01 25.60
CA LEU A 199 30.35 -21.53 26.42
C LEU A 199 29.00 -22.12 25.99
N LEU A 200 28.77 -22.25 24.68
CA LEU A 200 27.55 -22.85 24.15
C LEU A 200 27.44 -24.32 24.58
N GLY A 201 28.52 -25.10 24.43
CA GLY A 201 28.57 -26.50 24.87
C GLY A 201 28.27 -26.66 26.36
N GLU A 202 28.93 -25.88 27.22
CA GLU A 202 28.69 -25.87 28.67
C GLU A 202 27.24 -25.52 29.02
N LEU A 203 26.70 -24.46 28.43
CA LEU A 203 25.30 -24.04 28.68
C LEU A 203 24.31 -25.10 28.20
N PHE A 204 24.58 -25.74 27.06
CA PHE A 204 23.74 -26.79 26.51
C PHE A 204 23.76 -28.04 27.39
N GLU A 205 24.94 -28.53 27.79
CA GLU A 205 25.09 -29.70 28.65
C GLU A 205 24.40 -29.49 30.01
N GLN A 206 24.63 -28.33 30.64
CA GLN A 206 24.04 -28.02 31.94
C GLN A 206 22.51 -27.83 31.85
N ALA A 207 22.00 -27.22 30.76
CA ALA A 207 20.57 -27.02 30.56
C ALA A 207 19.83 -28.31 30.19
N HIS A 208 20.51 -29.26 29.54
CA HIS A 208 19.99 -30.57 29.19
C HIS A 208 19.89 -31.51 30.40
N GLN A 209 20.81 -31.41 31.37
CA GLN A 209 20.84 -32.27 32.56
C GLN A 209 19.98 -31.77 33.75
N ALA A 210 19.61 -30.50 33.79
CA ALA A 210 18.95 -29.91 34.95
C ALA A 210 17.43 -30.18 34.99
N ASP A 211 16.94 -30.72 36.12
CA ASP A 211 15.53 -30.94 36.47
C ASP A 211 14.68 -29.63 36.48
N ALA A 212 15.34 -28.48 36.31
CA ALA A 212 14.74 -27.19 35.97
C ALA A 212 15.61 -26.48 34.92
N ALA A 213 15.45 -26.88 33.64
CA ALA A 213 16.11 -26.29 32.47
C ALA A 213 16.11 -24.74 32.46
N THR A 214 15.14 -24.09 33.10
CA THR A 214 15.02 -22.63 33.26
C THR A 214 15.94 -21.97 34.31
N ALA A 215 16.79 -22.72 35.01
CA ALA A 215 17.62 -22.17 36.10
C ALA A 215 18.92 -21.49 35.63
N ILE A 216 19.49 -21.93 34.50
CA ILE A 216 20.81 -21.47 34.01
C ILE A 216 20.65 -20.48 32.84
N ILE A 217 19.78 -20.81 31.88
CA ILE A 217 19.49 -19.94 30.73
C ILE A 217 18.23 -19.13 31.04
N PRO A 218 18.28 -17.78 31.01
CA PRO A 218 17.12 -16.94 31.29
C PRO A 218 15.92 -17.21 30.36
N GLU A 219 14.72 -17.08 30.93
CA GLU A 219 13.43 -17.31 30.29
C GLU A 219 13.26 -16.67 28.87
N PRO A 220 13.73 -15.44 28.58
CA PRO A 220 13.55 -14.82 27.26
C PRO A 220 14.27 -15.54 26.11
N PHE A 221 15.26 -16.39 26.40
CA PHE A 221 16.01 -17.14 25.39
C PHE A 221 15.34 -18.47 25.02
N TRP A 222 14.35 -18.93 25.77
CA TRP A 222 13.65 -20.19 25.46
C TRP A 222 12.55 -19.96 24.43
N SER A 223 12.60 -20.69 23.31
CA SER A 223 11.54 -20.74 22.30
C SER A 223 10.38 -21.65 22.71
N ALA A 224 10.65 -22.71 23.47
CA ALA A 224 9.69 -23.59 24.10
C ALA A 224 10.06 -23.82 25.58
N ARG A 225 9.06 -23.96 26.45
CA ARG A 225 9.23 -24.23 27.88
C ARG A 225 8.05 -25.04 28.42
N PRO A 226 8.15 -25.73 29.56
CA PRO A 226 6.98 -26.37 30.15
C PRO A 226 5.89 -25.34 30.51
N LEU A 227 4.63 -25.69 30.28
CA LEU A 227 3.50 -24.83 30.63
C LEU A 227 3.44 -24.64 32.16
N PRO A 228 3.39 -23.39 32.69
CA PRO A 228 3.34 -23.17 34.13
C PRO A 228 2.06 -23.77 34.75
N LYS A 229 2.18 -24.52 35.86
CA LYS A 229 1.07 -25.19 36.57
C LYS A 229 -0.04 -24.26 37.11
N ARG A 230 0.04 -22.94 36.88
CA ARG A 230 -0.79 -21.90 37.53
C ARG A 230 -1.82 -21.23 36.62
N THR A 231 -1.86 -21.56 35.34
CA THR A 231 -2.88 -21.11 34.39
C THR A 231 -4.07 -22.07 34.41
N ASN A 232 -5.26 -21.57 34.80
CA ASN A 232 -6.57 -22.24 34.83
C ASN A 232 -6.55 -23.75 34.54
N ALA A 233 -6.17 -24.55 35.53
CA ALA A 233 -6.09 -26.02 35.47
C ALA A 233 -7.46 -26.74 35.28
N HIS A 234 -8.50 -26.00 34.88
CA HIS A 234 -9.85 -26.53 34.66
C HIS A 234 -10.20 -26.69 33.17
N SER A 235 -9.42 -26.11 32.24
CA SER A 235 -9.71 -26.14 30.80
C SER A 235 -8.87 -27.14 30.00
N TYR A 236 -7.80 -27.69 30.59
CA TYR A 236 -6.98 -28.73 30.00
C TYR A 236 -6.87 -29.82 31.06
N GLY A 237 -7.52 -30.97 30.87
CA GLY A 237 -7.56 -32.08 31.83
C GLY A 237 -6.18 -32.70 32.12
N ASP A 238 -6.15 -33.99 32.47
CA ASP A 238 -4.95 -34.73 32.89
C ASP A 238 -3.75 -34.70 31.88
N ASN A 239 -3.98 -34.18 30.66
CA ASN A 239 -2.97 -33.95 29.61
C ASN A 239 -2.13 -32.67 29.78
N GLY A 240 -2.40 -31.81 30.78
CA GLY A 240 -1.65 -30.57 30.99
C GLY A 240 -0.14 -30.77 31.30
N ALA A 241 0.26 -31.98 31.69
CA ALA A 241 1.65 -32.32 32.00
C ALA A 241 2.59 -32.39 30.77
N ASN A 242 2.04 -32.57 29.56
CA ASN A 242 2.84 -32.76 28.34
C ASN A 242 2.79 -31.56 27.37
N LEU A 243 2.33 -30.41 27.86
CA LEU A 243 2.21 -29.18 27.08
C LEU A 243 3.41 -28.24 27.30
N LEU A 244 3.92 -27.71 26.20
CA LEU A 244 4.93 -26.66 26.17
C LEU A 244 4.28 -25.32 25.85
N LEU A 245 4.68 -24.28 26.57
CA LEU A 245 4.44 -22.90 26.14
C LEU A 245 5.49 -22.53 25.10
N VAL A 246 5.07 -22.42 23.84
CA VAL A 246 5.93 -22.02 22.71
C VAL A 246 5.72 -20.55 22.43
N ARG A 247 6.82 -19.81 22.21
CA ARG A 247 6.81 -18.38 21.92
C ARG A 247 7.43 -18.11 20.55
N GLY A 248 6.73 -17.36 19.69
CA GLY A 248 7.13 -17.17 18.32
C GLY A 248 6.35 -16.09 17.57
N ALA A 249 6.78 -15.82 16.34
CA ALA A 249 6.04 -15.05 15.38
C ALA A 249 4.97 -15.93 14.73
N VAL A 250 3.77 -15.40 14.56
CA VAL A 250 2.68 -16.04 13.82
C VAL A 250 2.59 -15.38 12.44
N PHE A 251 2.59 -16.21 11.39
CA PHE A 251 2.56 -15.74 10.01
C PHE A 251 1.98 -16.79 9.08
N LEU A 252 1.56 -16.35 7.90
CA LEU A 252 1.11 -17.18 6.80
C LEU A 252 2.24 -17.26 5.76
N LYS A 253 2.93 -18.39 5.67
CA LYS A 253 3.96 -18.63 4.64
C LYS A 253 3.27 -18.94 3.31
N ILE A 254 3.81 -18.37 2.23
CA ILE A 254 3.38 -18.73 0.88
C ILE A 254 4.51 -19.50 0.18
N ALA A 255 4.28 -20.79 -0.09
CA ALA A 255 5.25 -21.64 -0.78
C ALA A 255 5.21 -21.50 -2.30
N GLY A 256 4.10 -21.01 -2.86
CA GLY A 256 3.92 -20.85 -4.31
C GLY A 256 2.46 -20.71 -4.72
N VAL A 257 2.18 -20.97 -6.00
CA VAL A 257 0.85 -20.94 -6.61
C VAL A 257 0.49 -22.37 -7.05
N TYR A 258 -0.75 -22.81 -6.81
CA TYR A 258 -1.25 -24.10 -7.32
C TYR A 258 -1.21 -24.10 -8.86
N SER A 259 -0.71 -25.19 -9.45
CA SER A 259 -0.87 -25.45 -10.88
C SER A 259 -2.35 -25.66 -11.20
N ALA A 260 -2.80 -25.21 -12.38
CA ALA A 260 -4.21 -25.23 -12.79
C ALA A 260 -4.87 -26.63 -12.71
N GLU A 261 -4.09 -27.70 -12.83
CA GLU A 261 -4.53 -29.09 -12.70
C GLU A 261 -4.79 -29.49 -11.23
N ALA A 262 -4.00 -28.99 -10.27
CA ALA A 262 -4.17 -29.25 -8.84
C ALA A 262 -5.35 -28.47 -8.22
N GLN A 263 -5.71 -27.33 -8.82
CA GLN A 263 -6.83 -26.50 -8.39
C GLN A 263 -8.21 -27.16 -8.63
N ALA A 264 -8.31 -28.03 -9.63
CA ALA A 264 -9.51 -28.82 -9.91
C ALA A 264 -9.68 -30.03 -8.96
N SER A 265 -8.60 -30.45 -8.30
CA SER A 265 -8.55 -31.56 -7.34
C SER A 265 -8.46 -31.13 -5.88
N ALA A 266 -8.49 -29.82 -5.59
CA ALA A 266 -8.48 -29.31 -4.22
C ALA A 266 -9.71 -29.85 -3.47
N PRO A 267 -9.55 -30.57 -2.34
CA PRO A 267 -10.69 -31.17 -1.65
C PRO A 267 -11.62 -30.09 -1.11
N SER A 268 -12.92 -30.23 -1.36
CA SER A 268 -13.93 -29.54 -0.56
C SER A 268 -13.90 -30.17 0.84
N HIS A 269 -13.08 -29.66 1.75
CA HIS A 269 -13.07 -30.14 3.14
C HIS A 269 -14.35 -29.71 3.87
N ALA A 270 -15.41 -30.48 3.65
CA ALA A 270 -16.43 -30.78 4.63
C ALA A 270 -16.21 -32.25 5.02
N SER A 271 -15.69 -32.45 6.23
CA SER A 271 -15.44 -33.75 6.90
C SER A 271 -14.47 -34.73 6.21
N ASP A 272 -13.61 -35.33 7.03
CA ASP A 272 -12.71 -36.46 6.73
C ASP A 272 -11.38 -36.13 6.03
N VAL A 273 -10.35 -35.84 6.84
CA VAL A 273 -8.97 -36.24 6.55
C VAL A 273 -8.42 -36.95 7.78
N ALA A 274 -8.27 -38.27 7.63
CA ALA A 274 -7.41 -39.08 8.48
C ALA A 274 -5.94 -38.80 8.10
N ASN A 275 -5.12 -38.67 9.14
CA ASN A 275 -3.65 -38.67 9.20
C ASN A 275 -2.89 -39.10 7.94
N ASP A 276 -2.20 -38.14 7.33
CA ASP A 276 -0.74 -38.19 7.14
C ASP A 276 -0.26 -36.78 6.72
N GLU A 277 0.97 -36.43 7.11
CA GLU A 277 1.59 -35.09 7.14
C GLU A 277 1.25 -34.20 8.36
N VAL A 278 2.32 -33.80 9.06
CA VAL A 278 2.34 -33.11 10.37
C VAL A 278 1.84 -31.66 10.22
N ALA A 279 0.52 -31.52 10.10
CA ALA A 279 -0.18 -30.28 10.40
C ALA A 279 -0.29 -30.14 11.92
N ILE A 280 0.20 -29.01 12.44
CA ILE A 280 0.06 -28.63 13.84
C ILE A 280 -1.43 -28.40 14.12
N ALA A 281 -2.10 -29.40 14.65
CA ALA A 281 -3.46 -29.28 15.16
C ALA A 281 -3.44 -28.42 16.44
N HIS A 282 -4.01 -27.21 16.37
CA HIS A 282 -4.35 -26.42 17.54
C HIS A 282 -5.56 -27.06 18.25
N PRO A 283 -5.52 -27.29 19.58
CA PRO A 283 -6.75 -27.45 20.33
C PRO A 283 -7.47 -26.10 20.38
N ALA A 284 -8.78 -26.13 20.11
CA ALA A 284 -9.66 -24.96 20.09
C ALA A 284 -9.48 -24.12 21.38
N ALA A 285 -9.07 -22.86 21.21
CA ALA A 285 -9.11 -21.87 22.28
C ALA A 285 -10.55 -21.31 22.35
N GLU A 286 -11.39 -21.94 23.17
CA GLU A 286 -12.57 -21.27 23.70
C GLU A 286 -12.08 -20.06 24.51
N THR A 287 -12.33 -18.87 23.97
CA THR A 287 -12.09 -17.62 24.69
C THR A 287 -13.41 -17.24 25.32
N GLU A 288 -13.59 -17.54 26.61
CA GLU A 288 -14.69 -17.02 27.41
C GLU A 288 -14.56 -15.49 27.51
N SER A 289 -15.21 -14.79 26.59
CA SER A 289 -15.68 -13.43 26.81
C SER A 289 -17.03 -13.54 27.51
N ALA A 290 -17.07 -13.27 28.81
CA ALA A 290 -18.30 -13.04 29.54
C ALA A 290 -19.04 -11.84 28.93
N ALA A 291 -19.99 -12.12 28.05
CA ALA A 291 -21.01 -11.18 27.59
C ALA A 291 -22.36 -11.73 28.09
N GLU A 292 -23.06 -10.92 28.87
CA GLU A 292 -24.46 -11.13 29.25
C GLU A 292 -25.29 -11.45 27.98
N THR A 293 -25.83 -12.66 27.94
CA THR A 293 -26.79 -13.07 26.91
C THR A 293 -28.15 -12.43 27.22
N ASP A 294 -28.48 -11.37 26.47
CA ASP A 294 -29.84 -10.88 26.30
C ASP A 294 -30.57 -11.83 25.32
N PRO A 295 -31.70 -12.47 25.68
CA PRO A 295 -32.29 -13.53 24.87
C PRO A 295 -33.27 -12.96 23.84
N THR A 296 -32.77 -12.22 22.84
CA THR A 296 -33.52 -11.91 21.62
C THR A 296 -32.57 -11.74 20.43
N ASP A 297 -32.02 -12.83 19.89
CA ASP A 297 -31.57 -12.80 18.49
C ASP A 297 -31.82 -14.14 17.81
N SER A 298 -32.92 -14.17 17.06
CA SER A 298 -33.33 -15.29 16.23
C SER A 298 -32.85 -15.06 14.80
N GLY A 299 -31.83 -15.80 14.38
CA GLY A 299 -31.67 -16.30 13.01
C GLY A 299 -31.16 -15.34 11.94
N ALA A 300 -29.84 -15.28 11.78
CA ALA A 300 -29.20 -15.03 10.48
C ALA A 300 -28.04 -16.02 10.30
N GLY A 301 -28.29 -17.08 9.51
CA GLY A 301 -27.38 -18.21 9.35
C GLY A 301 -26.07 -17.85 8.63
N ALA A 302 -24.97 -18.46 9.08
CA ALA A 302 -23.70 -18.42 8.38
C ALA A 302 -23.86 -18.91 6.92
N PRO A 303 -23.23 -18.25 5.93
CA PRO A 303 -23.32 -18.65 4.53
C PRO A 303 -22.72 -20.06 4.33
N THR A 304 -23.47 -20.94 3.66
CA THR A 304 -23.03 -22.29 3.31
C THR A 304 -21.73 -22.28 2.49
N ALA A 305 -20.92 -23.35 2.57
CA ALA A 305 -19.65 -23.47 1.87
C ALA A 305 -19.73 -23.20 0.35
N ALA A 306 -20.88 -23.51 -0.27
CA ALA A 306 -21.19 -23.24 -1.68
C ALA A 306 -21.31 -21.75 -2.01
N THR A 307 -21.84 -20.94 -1.09
CA THR A 307 -21.91 -19.47 -1.21
C THR A 307 -20.53 -18.84 -1.10
N HIS A 308 -19.65 -19.40 -0.28
CA HIS A 308 -18.26 -18.93 -0.15
C HIS A 308 -17.42 -19.21 -1.41
N SER A 309 -17.56 -20.40 -2.01
CA SER A 309 -16.87 -20.72 -3.27
C SER A 309 -17.36 -19.84 -4.42
N SER A 310 -18.66 -19.52 -4.49
CA SER A 310 -19.19 -18.65 -5.56
C SER A 310 -18.67 -17.21 -5.44
N ILE A 311 -18.57 -16.66 -4.23
CA ILE A 311 -17.98 -15.33 -3.97
C ILE A 311 -16.50 -15.28 -4.39
N LEU A 312 -15.73 -16.33 -4.13
CA LEU A 312 -14.31 -16.40 -4.49
C LEU A 312 -14.08 -16.53 -6.00
N THR A 313 -14.89 -17.36 -6.68
CA THR A 313 -14.87 -17.41 -8.14
C THR A 313 -15.28 -16.07 -8.76
N ALA A 314 -16.25 -15.39 -8.16
CA ALA A 314 -16.62 -14.04 -8.57
C ALA A 314 -15.49 -13.02 -8.30
N ALA A 315 -14.74 -13.16 -7.20
CA ALA A 315 -13.62 -12.26 -6.89
C ALA A 315 -12.49 -12.32 -7.93
N LEU A 316 -12.24 -13.51 -8.51
CA LEU A 316 -11.26 -13.73 -9.59
C LEU A 316 -11.81 -13.33 -10.97
N ALA A 317 -13.11 -13.58 -11.22
CA ALA A 317 -13.75 -13.29 -12.51
C ALA A 317 -14.14 -11.80 -12.66
N GLU A 318 -14.45 -11.12 -11.56
CA GLU A 318 -14.83 -9.71 -11.56
C GLU A 318 -13.60 -8.86 -11.91
N ALA A 319 -13.57 -8.39 -13.15
CA ALA A 319 -12.53 -7.51 -13.65
C ALA A 319 -12.38 -6.33 -12.68
N THR A 320 -11.13 -6.03 -12.30
CA THR A 320 -10.79 -4.90 -11.42
C THR A 320 -11.53 -3.65 -11.90
N GLN A 321 -12.44 -3.13 -11.07
CA GLN A 321 -13.26 -1.99 -11.43
C GLN A 321 -12.35 -0.84 -11.88
N ARG A 322 -12.55 -0.41 -13.12
CA ARG A 322 -11.81 0.70 -13.71
C ARG A 322 -12.68 1.96 -13.56
N PRO A 323 -12.44 2.78 -12.51
CA PRO A 323 -13.32 3.89 -12.17
C PRO A 323 -13.45 4.91 -13.32
N GLU A 324 -12.40 5.03 -14.15
CA GLU A 324 -12.42 5.81 -15.39
C GLU A 324 -13.59 5.46 -16.34
N TRP A 325 -13.90 4.18 -16.53
CA TRP A 325 -14.96 3.78 -17.46
C TRP A 325 -16.35 4.05 -16.92
N GLU A 326 -16.54 4.02 -15.60
CA GLU A 326 -17.82 4.39 -14.99
C GLU A 326 -18.11 5.88 -15.17
N ILE A 327 -17.10 6.75 -15.06
CA ILE A 327 -17.29 8.18 -15.39
C ILE A 327 -17.64 8.32 -16.87
N VAL A 328 -16.89 7.69 -17.76
CA VAL A 328 -17.13 7.82 -19.21
C VAL A 328 -18.52 7.33 -19.56
N ARG A 329 -18.98 6.23 -18.95
CA ARG A 329 -20.34 5.72 -19.09
C ARG A 329 -21.37 6.73 -18.56
N ALA A 330 -21.13 7.30 -17.38
CA ALA A 330 -21.99 8.32 -16.79
C ALA A 330 -22.05 9.59 -17.66
N LEU A 331 -20.95 10.02 -18.27
CA LEU A 331 -20.92 11.15 -19.19
C LEU A 331 -21.62 10.82 -20.51
N ARG A 332 -21.47 9.59 -21.04
CA ARG A 332 -22.11 9.15 -22.28
C ARG A 332 -23.64 9.12 -22.18
N GLN A 333 -24.19 8.81 -21.01
CA GLN A 333 -25.64 8.88 -20.74
C GLN A 333 -26.22 10.29 -20.89
N ASP A 334 -25.41 11.34 -20.77
CA ASP A 334 -25.84 12.73 -20.98
C ASP A 334 -25.77 13.20 -22.44
N GLY A 335 -25.33 12.31 -23.33
CA GLY A 335 -25.04 12.63 -24.72
C GLY A 335 -23.60 13.13 -24.91
N MET A 336 -22.97 12.70 -26.00
CA MET A 336 -21.56 13.00 -26.27
C MET A 336 -21.32 14.39 -26.85
N PHE A 337 -22.38 15.08 -27.29
CA PHE A 337 -22.27 16.38 -27.95
C PHE A 337 -21.58 17.45 -27.08
N ARG A 338 -21.95 17.55 -25.80
CA ARG A 338 -21.39 18.57 -24.88
C ARG A 338 -19.90 18.36 -24.60
N PRO A 339 -19.43 17.17 -24.21
CA PRO A 339 -18.00 16.94 -24.02
C PRO A 339 -17.20 17.05 -25.33
N THR A 340 -17.73 16.64 -26.49
CA THR A 340 -17.03 16.86 -27.77
C THR A 340 -16.94 18.34 -28.14
N LEU A 341 -18.00 19.11 -27.92
CA LEU A 341 -17.99 20.56 -28.13
C LEU A 341 -16.98 21.25 -27.21
N LEU A 342 -16.91 20.82 -25.95
CA LEU A 342 -15.95 21.33 -24.96
C LEU A 342 -14.50 21.01 -25.34
N LEU A 343 -14.22 19.81 -25.83
CA LEU A 343 -12.90 19.44 -26.33
C LEU A 343 -12.52 20.28 -27.56
N GLY A 344 -13.45 20.45 -28.50
CA GLY A 344 -13.26 21.34 -29.66
C GLY A 344 -13.01 22.79 -29.27
N ALA A 345 -13.79 23.34 -28.35
CA ALA A 345 -13.61 24.70 -27.84
C ALA A 345 -12.27 24.85 -27.08
N SER A 346 -11.86 23.82 -26.32
CA SER A 346 -10.57 23.79 -25.63
C SER A 346 -9.38 23.72 -26.60
N LEU A 347 -9.54 23.02 -27.73
CA LEU A 347 -8.55 22.99 -28.81
C LEU A 347 -8.41 24.37 -29.46
N VAL A 348 -9.53 25.04 -29.75
CA VAL A 348 -9.53 26.42 -30.28
C VAL A 348 -8.91 27.39 -29.27
N ALA A 349 -9.21 27.25 -27.98
CA ALA A 349 -8.61 28.06 -26.92
C ALA A 349 -7.11 27.78 -26.71
N ALA A 350 -6.65 26.55 -26.94
CA ALA A 350 -5.23 26.23 -26.95
C ALA A 350 -4.52 26.89 -28.14
N LEU A 351 -5.13 26.80 -29.33
CA LEU A 351 -4.62 27.40 -30.55
C LEU A 351 -4.59 28.93 -30.45
N SER A 352 -5.63 29.56 -29.90
CA SER A 352 -5.71 31.02 -29.78
C SER A 352 -4.57 31.58 -28.92
N VAL A 353 -4.23 30.93 -27.81
CA VAL A 353 -3.10 31.32 -26.94
C VAL A 353 -1.78 31.22 -27.70
N THR A 354 -1.56 30.16 -28.48
CA THR A 354 -0.33 30.04 -29.27
C THR A 354 -0.27 31.04 -30.44
N ALA A 355 -1.42 31.32 -31.05
CA ALA A 355 -1.54 32.26 -32.16
C ALA A 355 -1.37 33.71 -31.71
N GLU A 356 -1.75 34.06 -30.47
CA GLU A 356 -1.58 35.40 -29.90
C GLU A 356 -0.15 35.91 -30.03
N ALA A 357 0.83 35.09 -29.64
CA ALA A 357 2.25 35.44 -29.72
C ALA A 357 2.72 35.64 -31.18
N ALA A 358 2.22 34.81 -32.10
CA ALA A 358 2.52 34.94 -33.53
C ALA A 358 1.88 36.20 -34.14
N LEU A 359 0.65 36.54 -33.74
CA LEU A 359 -0.06 37.74 -34.17
C LEU A 359 0.61 39.01 -33.65
N LEU A 360 1.02 39.02 -32.37
CA LEU A 360 1.78 40.13 -31.79
C LEU A 360 3.10 40.36 -32.53
N ARG A 361 3.82 39.29 -32.90
CA ARG A 361 5.00 39.42 -33.77
C ARG A 361 4.63 39.98 -35.14
N GLY A 362 3.61 39.42 -35.78
CA GLY A 362 3.15 39.89 -37.10
C GLY A 362 2.83 41.37 -37.10
N PHE A 363 2.19 41.85 -36.02
CA PHE A 363 1.90 43.26 -35.79
C PHE A 363 3.17 44.11 -35.67
N MET A 364 4.18 43.67 -34.90
CA MET A 364 5.45 44.40 -34.74
C MET A 364 6.23 44.53 -36.05
N VAL A 365 6.24 43.50 -36.90
CA VAL A 365 6.93 43.52 -38.20
C VAL A 365 6.18 44.40 -39.21
N LEU A 366 4.84 44.28 -39.29
CA LEU A 366 4.05 45.14 -40.17
C LEU A 366 4.17 46.63 -39.80
N ALA A 367 4.32 46.92 -38.51
CA ALA A 367 4.51 48.26 -37.99
C ALA A 367 5.79 48.92 -38.49
N THR A 368 6.89 48.16 -38.56
CA THR A 368 8.20 48.68 -38.96
C THR A 368 8.32 48.82 -40.47
N ASP A 369 7.71 47.92 -41.24
CA ASP A 369 8.01 47.79 -42.67
C ASP A 369 7.04 48.54 -43.59
N LEU A 370 5.79 48.78 -43.19
CA LEU A 370 4.75 49.27 -44.11
C LEU A 370 4.29 50.72 -43.92
N HIS A 371 4.45 51.35 -42.74
CA HIS A 371 3.83 52.67 -42.50
C HIS A 371 4.66 53.65 -41.63
N PRO A 372 5.41 54.58 -42.23
CA PRO A 372 6.00 55.72 -41.52
C PRO A 372 4.98 56.71 -40.94
N GLY A 373 3.70 56.62 -41.32
CA GLY A 373 2.64 57.59 -41.03
C GLY A 373 1.66 57.23 -39.90
N GLY A 374 1.90 56.16 -39.15
CA GLY A 374 1.07 55.72 -38.02
C GLY A 374 0.26 54.45 -38.28
N TRP A 375 -0.25 53.87 -37.19
CA TRP A 375 -0.93 52.58 -37.19
C TRP A 375 -2.35 52.68 -37.77
N PRO A 376 -2.74 51.81 -38.71
CA PRO A 376 -4.13 51.74 -39.13
C PRO A 376 -4.96 51.21 -37.96
N LEU A 377 -5.95 51.99 -37.53
CA LEU A 377 -6.86 51.68 -36.42
C LEU A 377 -7.50 50.29 -36.56
N SER A 378 -7.66 49.77 -37.78
CA SER A 378 -8.17 48.44 -38.08
C SER A 378 -7.31 47.29 -37.57
N LEU A 379 -5.98 47.38 -37.62
CA LEU A 379 -5.09 46.33 -37.12
C LEU A 379 -5.12 46.25 -35.60
N LEU A 380 -5.10 47.42 -34.94
CA LEU A 380 -5.23 47.51 -33.48
C LEU A 380 -6.60 46.98 -33.03
N ALA A 381 -7.68 47.37 -33.71
CA ALA A 381 -9.02 46.86 -33.45
C ALA A 381 -9.12 45.34 -33.64
N GLY A 382 -8.47 44.79 -34.67
CA GLY A 382 -8.40 43.34 -34.92
C GLY A 382 -7.68 42.57 -33.82
N LEU A 383 -6.54 43.09 -33.33
CA LEU A 383 -5.81 42.50 -32.20
C LEU A 383 -6.64 42.53 -30.92
N VAL A 384 -7.26 43.66 -30.60
CA VAL A 384 -8.15 43.80 -29.44
C VAL A 384 -9.34 42.85 -29.56
N ALA A 385 -9.96 42.74 -30.74
CA ALA A 385 -11.05 41.80 -30.99
C ALA A 385 -10.62 40.34 -30.82
N PHE A 386 -9.41 39.98 -31.25
CA PHE A 386 -8.86 38.63 -31.06
C PHE A 386 -8.61 38.31 -29.58
N VAL A 387 -8.00 39.23 -28.83
CA VAL A 387 -7.79 39.07 -27.38
C VAL A 387 -9.13 38.96 -26.64
N LEU A 388 -10.11 39.82 -26.98
CA LEU A 388 -11.46 39.74 -26.43
C LEU A 388 -12.13 38.42 -26.78
N PHE A 389 -11.99 37.92 -28.01
CA PHE A 389 -12.49 36.60 -28.40
C PHE A 389 -11.86 35.48 -27.57
N ALA A 390 -10.54 35.50 -27.37
CA ALA A 390 -9.84 34.51 -26.56
C ALA A 390 -10.36 34.50 -25.11
N ILE A 391 -10.53 35.68 -24.49
CA ILE A 391 -11.09 35.83 -23.14
C ILE A 391 -12.55 35.35 -23.08
N LEU A 392 -13.38 35.76 -24.05
CA LEU A 392 -14.79 35.38 -24.15
C LEU A 392 -14.97 33.88 -24.40
N LEU A 393 -13.97 33.20 -24.96
CA LEU A 393 -13.99 31.76 -25.16
C LEU A 393 -13.68 30.98 -23.86
N GLU A 394 -12.85 31.52 -22.96
CA GLU A 394 -12.49 30.82 -21.72
C GLU A 394 -13.65 30.68 -20.73
N PHE A 395 -14.45 31.75 -20.57
CA PHE A 395 -15.58 31.77 -19.63
C PHE A 395 -16.62 30.65 -19.87
N PRO A 396 -17.17 30.46 -21.09
CA PRO A 396 -18.13 29.40 -21.36
C PRO A 396 -17.53 28.00 -21.24
N ILE A 397 -16.23 27.82 -21.54
CA ILE A 397 -15.53 26.54 -21.34
C ILE A 397 -15.51 26.21 -19.85
N ALA A 398 -15.01 27.12 -19.01
CA ALA A 398 -14.93 26.92 -17.56
C ALA A 398 -16.32 26.71 -16.94
N ALA A 399 -17.30 27.55 -17.29
CA ALA A 399 -18.66 27.45 -16.78
C ALA A 399 -19.36 26.13 -17.19
N SER A 400 -19.07 25.62 -18.39
CA SER A 400 -19.63 24.36 -18.88
C SER A 400 -18.93 23.15 -18.26
N ALA A 401 -17.61 23.21 -18.06
CA ALA A 401 -16.84 22.19 -17.35
C ALA A 401 -17.34 22.03 -15.90
N MET A 402 -17.52 23.14 -15.18
CA MET A 402 -18.07 23.11 -13.81
C MET A 402 -19.52 22.59 -13.77
N ARG A 403 -20.36 22.95 -14.75
CA ARG A 403 -21.72 22.41 -14.88
C ARG A 403 -21.71 20.89 -15.11
N MET A 404 -20.82 20.41 -15.98
CA MET A 404 -20.64 18.98 -16.24
C MET A 404 -20.18 18.24 -14.98
N GLY A 405 -19.23 18.83 -14.24
CA GLY A 405 -18.76 18.31 -12.94
C GLY A 405 -19.86 18.15 -11.91
N ARG A 406 -20.67 19.21 -11.68
CA ARG A 406 -21.80 19.14 -10.74
C ARG A 406 -22.85 18.12 -11.14
N LYS A 407 -23.13 17.99 -12.44
CA LYS A 407 -24.10 17.00 -12.94
C LYS A 407 -23.61 15.58 -12.72
N LEU A 408 -22.32 15.32 -13.01
CA LEU A 408 -21.67 14.04 -12.73
C LEU A 408 -21.73 13.69 -11.24
N GLU A 409 -21.33 14.62 -10.37
CA GLU A 409 -21.41 14.43 -8.91
C GLU A 409 -22.83 14.09 -8.48
N THR A 410 -23.82 14.88 -8.91
CA THR A 410 -25.23 14.70 -8.51
C THR A 410 -25.75 13.33 -8.95
N ARG A 411 -25.45 12.89 -10.18
CA ARG A 411 -25.85 11.56 -10.67
C ARG A 411 -25.25 10.45 -9.83
N ILE A 412 -23.95 10.49 -9.57
CA ILE A 412 -23.26 9.46 -8.79
C ILE A 412 -23.77 9.49 -7.33
N ARG A 413 -24.04 10.67 -6.78
CA ARG A 413 -24.65 10.82 -5.45
C ARG A 413 -26.04 10.19 -5.37
N ILE A 414 -26.89 10.39 -6.38
CA ILE A 414 -28.20 9.73 -6.45
C ILE A 414 -28.03 8.21 -6.55
N ALA A 415 -27.14 7.72 -7.42
CA ALA A 415 -26.87 6.29 -7.55
C ALA A 415 -26.38 5.69 -6.20
N PHE A 416 -25.52 6.40 -5.49
CA PHE A 416 -25.00 5.99 -4.19
C PHE A 416 -26.12 5.93 -3.13
N LEU A 417 -26.93 6.98 -3.02
CA LEU A 417 -28.02 7.04 -2.04
C LEU A 417 -29.17 6.07 -2.36
N THR A 418 -29.39 5.74 -3.63
CA THR A 418 -30.38 4.72 -4.04
C THR A 418 -29.86 3.29 -3.86
N LYS A 419 -28.54 3.09 -3.94
CA LYS A 419 -27.89 1.80 -3.71
C LYS A 419 -27.85 1.43 -2.24
N ILE A 420 -27.56 2.37 -1.34
CA ILE A 420 -27.40 2.11 0.11
C ILE A 420 -28.52 1.23 0.69
N PRO A 421 -29.82 1.53 0.50
CA PRO A 421 -30.90 0.72 1.08
C PRO A 421 -31.06 -0.68 0.46
N ARG A 422 -30.36 -0.97 -0.64
CA ARG A 422 -30.41 -2.27 -1.34
C ARG A 422 -29.20 -3.15 -1.05
N LEU A 423 -28.24 -2.64 -0.30
CA LEU A 423 -27.10 -3.43 0.17
C LEU A 423 -27.56 -4.25 1.36
N GLY A 424 -27.20 -5.53 1.39
CA GLY A 424 -27.62 -6.41 2.48
C GLY A 424 -26.92 -6.10 3.81
N ASP A 425 -27.52 -6.55 4.91
CA ASP A 425 -27.10 -6.22 6.28
C ASP A 425 -25.62 -6.53 6.54
N ARG A 426 -25.09 -7.62 5.99
CA ARG A 426 -23.67 -8.00 6.12
C ARG A 426 -22.71 -6.92 5.59
N TYR A 427 -23.12 -6.16 4.58
CA TYR A 427 -22.31 -5.06 4.03
C TYR A 427 -22.10 -3.95 5.07
N PHE A 428 -23.10 -3.66 5.90
CA PHE A 428 -23.07 -2.63 6.93
C PHE A 428 -22.42 -3.10 8.23
N HIS A 429 -22.58 -4.36 8.63
CA HIS A 429 -21.89 -4.90 9.82
C HIS A 429 -20.37 -4.82 9.66
N SER A 430 -19.87 -5.14 8.48
CA SER A 430 -18.43 -5.08 8.19
C SER A 430 -17.86 -3.66 8.06
N ARG A 431 -18.66 -2.59 8.01
CA ARG A 431 -18.18 -1.22 7.73
C ARG A 431 -18.71 -0.20 8.72
N LEU A 432 -17.81 0.59 9.30
CA LEU A 432 -18.21 1.71 10.17
C LEU A 432 -19.08 2.73 9.41
N ILE A 433 -20.12 3.22 10.08
CA ILE A 433 -20.99 4.30 9.58
C ILE A 433 -20.15 5.55 9.22
N SER A 434 -19.11 5.84 10.01
CA SER A 434 -18.19 6.96 9.74
C SER A 434 -17.41 6.80 8.43
N ASP A 435 -17.10 5.57 8.00
CA ASP A 435 -16.48 5.29 6.70
C ASP A 435 -17.47 5.58 5.56
N MET A 436 -18.71 5.11 5.70
CA MET A 436 -19.76 5.36 4.71
C MET A 436 -20.09 6.84 4.55
N ALA A 437 -20.16 7.58 5.68
CA ALA A 437 -20.32 9.03 5.67
C ALA A 437 -19.15 9.73 4.97
N GLN A 438 -17.92 9.31 5.24
CA GLN A 438 -16.73 9.89 4.60
C GLN A 438 -16.69 9.62 3.09
N ARG A 439 -17.13 8.44 2.62
CA ARG A 439 -17.29 8.15 1.19
C ARG A 439 -18.34 9.05 0.55
N ALA A 440 -19.49 9.24 1.20
CA ALA A 440 -20.55 10.13 0.74
C ALA A 440 -20.11 11.61 0.68
N TYR A 441 -19.26 12.04 1.62
CA TYR A 441 -18.62 13.36 1.58
C TYR A 441 -17.60 13.47 0.44
N GLY A 442 -16.80 12.42 0.25
CA GLY A 442 -15.78 12.30 -0.80
C GLY A 442 -16.32 12.44 -2.22
N LEU A 443 -17.60 12.11 -2.47
CA LEU A 443 -18.28 12.33 -3.76
C LEU A 443 -18.11 13.74 -4.30
N ARG A 444 -17.98 14.76 -3.43
CA ARG A 444 -17.76 16.15 -3.85
C ARG A 444 -16.53 16.30 -4.74
N GLN A 445 -15.47 15.54 -4.50
CA GLN A 445 -14.23 15.62 -5.30
C GLN A 445 -14.44 15.25 -6.78
N LEU A 446 -15.49 14.46 -7.09
CA LEU A 446 -15.78 14.04 -8.46
C LEU A 446 -16.15 15.20 -9.39
N HIS A 447 -16.60 16.34 -8.83
CA HIS A 447 -16.95 17.49 -9.66
C HIS A 447 -15.75 18.15 -10.37
N ALA A 448 -14.52 17.87 -9.91
CA ALA A 448 -13.30 18.47 -10.43
C ALA A 448 -12.72 17.67 -11.61
N LEU A 449 -13.21 16.44 -11.82
CA LEU A 449 -12.73 15.53 -12.86
C LEU A 449 -12.85 16.11 -14.27
N PRO A 450 -14.02 16.66 -14.69
CA PRO A 450 -14.13 17.29 -16.00
C PRO A 450 -13.15 18.44 -16.23
N ASP A 451 -12.97 19.31 -15.23
CA ASP A 451 -12.06 20.44 -15.31
C ASP A 451 -10.61 19.97 -15.45
N LEU A 452 -10.19 18.99 -14.64
CA LEU A 452 -8.87 18.40 -14.72
C LEU A 452 -8.61 17.75 -16.08
N ALA A 453 -9.58 16.99 -16.61
CA ALA A 453 -9.47 16.35 -17.92
C ALA A 453 -9.32 17.38 -19.06
N LEU A 454 -10.13 18.44 -19.06
CA LEU A 454 -10.03 19.53 -20.03
C LEU A 454 -8.70 20.28 -19.89
N ARG A 455 -8.23 20.52 -18.66
CA ARG A 455 -6.95 21.19 -18.39
C ARG A 455 -5.77 20.37 -18.92
N ILE A 456 -5.73 19.06 -18.66
CA ILE A 456 -4.69 18.16 -19.20
C ILE A 456 -4.72 18.19 -20.73
N PHE A 457 -5.91 18.05 -21.33
CA PHE A 457 -6.06 18.09 -22.79
C PHE A 457 -5.56 19.42 -23.39
N ARG A 458 -5.94 20.55 -22.79
CA ARG A 458 -5.51 21.89 -23.22
C ARG A 458 -4.00 22.07 -23.13
N LEU A 459 -3.39 21.65 -22.01
CA LEU A 459 -1.94 21.73 -21.81
C LEU A 459 -1.17 20.87 -22.81
N CYS A 460 -1.64 19.65 -23.11
CA CYS A 460 -1.08 18.82 -24.17
C CYS A 460 -1.15 19.51 -25.53
N CYS A 461 -2.30 20.07 -25.89
CA CYS A 461 -2.46 20.80 -27.16
C CYS A 461 -1.52 22.02 -27.23
N GLN A 462 -1.45 22.83 -26.17
CA GLN A 462 -0.57 24.01 -26.12
C GLN A 462 0.90 23.63 -26.23
N LEU A 463 1.33 22.55 -25.58
CA LEU A 463 2.69 22.03 -25.66
C LEU A 463 3.03 21.59 -27.09
N ILE A 464 2.12 20.86 -27.75
CA ILE A 464 2.27 20.44 -29.15
C ILE A 464 2.33 21.65 -30.08
N PHE A 465 1.41 22.61 -29.94
CA PHE A 465 1.36 23.80 -30.80
C PHE A 465 2.57 24.71 -30.60
N THR A 466 3.06 24.86 -29.37
CA THR A 466 4.26 25.66 -29.10
C THR A 466 5.50 24.97 -29.65
N ALA A 467 5.63 23.65 -29.51
CA ALA A 467 6.73 22.90 -30.12
C ALA A 467 6.68 22.96 -31.66
N ALA A 468 5.49 22.81 -32.26
CA ALA A 468 5.29 22.96 -33.70
C ALA A 468 5.63 24.38 -34.17
N GLY A 469 5.29 25.41 -33.39
CA GLY A 469 5.67 26.80 -33.64
C GLY A 469 7.18 27.01 -33.63
N VAL A 470 7.88 26.47 -32.62
CA VAL A 470 9.36 26.50 -32.54
C VAL A 470 9.99 25.82 -33.75
N ILE A 471 9.51 24.62 -34.12
CA ILE A 471 9.99 23.86 -35.28
C ILE A 471 9.73 24.62 -36.59
N GLY A 472 8.55 25.24 -36.72
CA GLY A 472 8.18 26.01 -37.90
C GLY A 472 9.03 27.27 -38.09
N LEU A 473 9.41 27.95 -36.99
CA LEU A 473 10.29 29.12 -37.05
C LEU A 473 11.75 28.75 -37.28
N PHE A 474 12.22 27.68 -36.63
CA PHE A 474 13.61 27.27 -36.68
C PHE A 474 13.72 25.74 -36.76
N PRO A 475 13.68 25.16 -37.98
CA PRO A 475 13.66 23.72 -38.18
C PRO A 475 14.88 22.99 -37.56
N ALA A 476 16.04 23.66 -37.48
CA ALA A 476 17.23 23.07 -36.87
C ALA A 476 17.10 22.86 -35.35
N ALA A 477 16.17 23.53 -34.66
CA ALA A 477 15.87 23.26 -33.25
C ALA A 477 14.92 22.07 -33.04
N ALA A 478 14.40 21.42 -34.09
CA ALA A 478 13.51 20.28 -33.96
C ALA A 478 13.97 19.18 -33.00
N PRO A 479 15.23 18.68 -33.04
CA PRO A 479 15.66 17.66 -32.10
C PRO A 479 15.66 18.17 -30.65
N ILE A 480 16.04 19.42 -30.41
CA ILE A 480 16.11 20.01 -29.07
C ILE A 480 14.69 20.24 -28.52
N ALA A 481 13.79 20.78 -29.34
CA ALA A 481 12.40 21.02 -28.97
C ALA A 481 11.65 19.72 -28.66
N LEU A 482 11.85 18.68 -29.48
CA LEU A 482 11.23 17.36 -29.25
C LEU A 482 11.79 16.70 -27.98
N LEU A 483 13.10 16.78 -27.74
CA LEU A 483 13.72 16.31 -26.51
C LEU A 483 13.21 17.07 -25.28
N ALA A 484 12.97 18.37 -25.38
CA ALA A 484 12.42 19.18 -24.29
C ALA A 484 10.99 18.74 -23.90
N VAL A 485 10.14 18.50 -24.91
CA VAL A 485 8.78 17.97 -24.71
C VAL A 485 8.85 16.56 -24.11
N LEU A 486 9.67 15.67 -24.68
CA LEU A 486 9.85 14.31 -24.21
C LEU A 486 10.34 14.28 -22.76
N ALA A 487 11.37 15.06 -22.43
CA ALA A 487 11.94 15.13 -21.09
C ALA A 487 10.93 15.66 -20.07
N SER A 488 10.11 16.65 -20.44
CA SER A 488 9.06 17.19 -19.56
C SER A 488 7.98 16.14 -19.26
N VAL A 489 7.51 15.43 -20.28
CA VAL A 489 6.50 14.37 -20.13
C VAL A 489 7.09 13.15 -19.39
N ALA A 490 8.28 12.70 -19.78
CA ALA A 490 8.96 11.57 -19.15
C ALA A 490 9.31 11.85 -17.68
N GLY A 491 9.81 13.05 -17.37
CA GLY A 491 10.07 13.48 -16.00
C GLY A 491 8.82 13.43 -15.12
N ALA A 492 7.68 13.89 -15.64
CA ALA A 492 6.39 13.82 -14.96
C ALA A 492 5.97 12.37 -14.67
N LEU A 493 6.09 11.47 -15.64
CA LEU A 493 5.69 10.07 -15.52
C LEU A 493 6.64 9.26 -14.62
N LEU A 494 7.95 9.46 -14.73
CA LEU A 494 8.96 8.74 -13.94
C LEU A 494 8.93 9.12 -12.46
N MET A 495 8.62 10.39 -12.15
CA MET A 495 8.51 10.87 -10.76
C MET A 495 7.14 10.57 -10.12
N GLN A 496 6.16 10.14 -10.91
CA GLN A 496 4.80 9.84 -10.45
C GLN A 496 4.74 8.72 -9.39
N PRO A 497 5.34 7.52 -9.59
CA PRO A 497 5.23 6.43 -8.61
C PRO A 497 5.84 6.80 -7.25
N VAL A 498 6.97 7.50 -7.27
CA VAL A 498 7.70 7.93 -6.07
C VAL A 498 6.91 8.96 -5.25
N GLN A 499 6.21 9.87 -5.91
CA GLN A 499 5.35 10.86 -5.26
C GLN A 499 4.04 10.23 -4.77
N ASN A 500 3.42 9.37 -5.57
CA ASN A 500 2.19 8.66 -5.18
C ASN A 500 2.39 7.85 -3.90
N GLU A 501 3.51 7.12 -3.79
CA GLU A 501 3.82 6.34 -2.59
C GLU A 501 3.89 7.23 -1.34
N ARG A 502 4.49 8.42 -1.44
CA ARG A 502 4.58 9.38 -0.33
C ARG A 502 3.26 10.09 -0.03
N ASP A 503 2.48 10.46 -1.04
CA ASP A 503 1.14 11.03 -0.85
C ASP A 503 0.23 10.07 -0.08
N MET A 504 0.29 8.77 -0.42
CA MET A 504 -0.46 7.73 0.30
C MET A 504 -0.06 7.66 1.79
N ARG A 505 1.24 7.72 2.12
CA ARG A 505 1.70 7.75 3.52
C ARG A 505 1.15 8.96 4.29
N VAL A 506 1.18 10.15 3.68
CA VAL A 506 0.63 11.37 4.28
C VAL A 506 -0.88 11.24 4.54
N ARG A 507 -1.61 10.66 3.58
CA ARG A 507 -3.05 10.40 3.74
C ARG A 507 -3.36 9.43 4.86
N THR A 508 -2.58 8.35 5.00
CA THR A 508 -2.74 7.39 6.11
C THR A 508 -2.62 8.08 7.46
N HIS A 509 -1.59 8.92 7.65
CA HIS A 509 -1.42 9.67 8.90
C HIS A 509 -2.50 10.75 9.09
N THR A 510 -2.97 11.38 8.01
CA THR A 510 -4.09 12.34 8.07
C THR A 510 -5.40 11.68 8.51
N GLY A 511 -5.66 10.45 8.04
CA GLY A 511 -6.79 9.64 8.49
C GLY A 511 -6.68 9.24 9.95
N ALA A 512 -5.49 8.82 10.40
CA ALA A 512 -5.23 8.48 11.80
C ALA A 512 -5.48 9.67 12.74
N LEU A 513 -5.00 10.87 12.39
CA LEU A 513 -5.27 12.11 13.14
C LEU A 513 -6.77 12.43 13.19
N SER A 514 -7.48 12.29 12.07
CA SER A 514 -8.92 12.55 12.00
C SER A 514 -9.72 11.61 12.90
N ARG A 515 -9.37 10.32 12.90
CA ARG A 515 -9.97 9.34 13.83
C ARG A 515 -9.65 9.67 15.28
N PHE A 516 -8.40 9.99 15.58
CA PHE A 516 -7.98 10.37 16.93
C PHE A 516 -8.78 11.58 17.46
N TYR A 517 -9.04 12.58 16.62
CA TYR A 517 -9.88 13.71 17.01
C TYR A 517 -11.31 13.30 17.31
N LEU A 518 -11.92 12.45 16.47
CA LEU A 518 -13.27 11.95 16.71
C LEU A 518 -13.35 11.15 18.01
N ASP A 519 -12.42 10.22 18.23
CA ASP A 519 -12.36 9.38 19.42
C ASP A 519 -12.15 10.23 20.68
N ALA A 520 -11.31 11.26 20.62
CA ALA A 520 -11.10 12.21 21.72
C ALA A 520 -12.33 13.08 22.02
N LEU A 521 -13.10 13.46 20.98
CA LEU A 521 -14.34 14.22 21.14
C LEU A 521 -15.45 13.36 21.76
N ILE A 522 -15.60 12.11 21.30
CA ILE A 522 -16.55 11.15 21.88
C ILE A 522 -16.14 10.81 23.31
N GLY A 523 -14.85 10.59 23.55
CA GLY A 523 -14.26 10.27 24.85
C GLY A 523 -13.98 11.46 25.77
N LEU A 524 -14.55 12.64 25.49
CA LEU A 524 -14.25 13.87 26.24
C LEU A 524 -14.50 13.72 27.75
N MET A 525 -15.61 13.06 28.12
CA MET A 525 -15.95 12.84 29.53
C MET A 525 -14.93 11.95 30.25
N PRO A 526 -14.62 10.73 29.77
CA PRO A 526 -13.52 9.92 30.31
C PRO A 526 -12.20 10.66 30.43
N ILE A 527 -11.80 11.43 29.39
CA ILE A 527 -10.55 12.18 29.39
C ILE A 527 -10.50 13.19 30.55
N ARG A 528 -11.59 13.93 30.78
CA ARG A 528 -11.69 14.88 31.89
C ARG A 528 -11.74 14.20 33.26
N THR A 529 -12.54 13.15 33.39
CA THR A 529 -12.69 12.39 34.64
C THR A 529 -11.37 11.80 35.11
N HIS A 530 -10.55 11.29 34.20
CA HIS A 530 -9.25 10.72 34.51
C HIS A 530 -8.09 11.74 34.44
N SER A 531 -8.35 13.02 34.16
CA SER A 531 -7.32 14.06 33.96
C SER A 531 -6.24 13.63 32.95
N ALA A 532 -6.67 12.92 31.90
CA ALA A 532 -5.79 12.29 30.93
C ALA A 532 -5.31 13.26 29.83
N GLU A 533 -5.54 14.58 29.97
CA GLU A 533 -5.28 15.54 28.88
C GLU A 533 -3.82 15.55 28.44
N ARG A 534 -2.88 15.39 29.39
CA ARG A 534 -1.44 15.34 29.08
C ARG A 534 -1.08 14.11 28.27
N THR A 535 -1.67 12.96 28.60
CA THR A 535 -1.42 11.69 27.90
C THR A 535 -1.99 11.75 26.48
N VAL A 536 -3.25 12.18 26.35
CA VAL A 536 -3.92 12.38 25.05
C VAL A 536 -3.15 13.39 24.19
N ARG A 537 -2.67 14.50 24.77
CA ARG A 537 -1.87 15.50 24.05
C ARG A 537 -0.53 14.93 23.57
N ARG A 538 0.14 14.08 24.36
CA ARG A 538 1.40 13.42 23.94
C ARG A 538 1.17 12.46 22.78
N GLU A 539 0.13 11.63 22.84
CA GLU A 539 -0.25 10.76 21.73
C GLU A 539 -0.56 11.57 20.47
N HIS A 540 -1.31 12.65 20.62
CA HIS A 540 -1.60 13.56 19.53
C HIS A 540 -0.33 14.16 18.91
N GLU A 541 0.59 14.66 19.74
CA GLU A 541 1.85 15.24 19.30
C GLU A 541 2.72 14.23 18.57
N MET A 542 2.79 12.98 19.04
CA MET A 542 3.50 11.90 18.35
C MET A 542 2.94 11.66 16.95
N MET A 543 1.60 11.55 16.83
CA MET A 543 0.96 11.38 15.52
C MET A 543 1.18 12.58 14.60
N LEU A 544 1.10 13.80 15.14
CA LEU A 544 1.30 15.04 14.41
C LEU A 544 2.75 15.18 13.92
N ALA A 545 3.73 14.79 14.73
CA ALA A 545 5.14 14.83 14.36
C ALA A 545 5.47 13.84 13.22
N VAL A 546 4.86 12.65 13.23
CA VAL A 546 5.00 11.70 12.10
C VAL A 546 4.33 12.24 10.85
N TRP A 547 3.10 12.74 10.96
CA TRP A 547 2.41 13.38 9.84
C TRP A 547 3.20 14.55 9.24
N ALA A 548 3.77 15.41 10.08
CA ALA A 548 4.58 16.55 9.64
C ALA A 548 5.85 16.10 8.92
N ARG A 549 6.53 15.07 9.43
CA ARG A 549 7.74 14.50 8.80
C ARG A 549 7.44 13.92 7.43
N GLU A 550 6.38 13.13 7.28
CA GLU A 550 5.97 12.56 6.00
C GLU A 550 5.49 13.65 5.03
N SER A 551 4.78 14.67 5.52
CA SER A 551 4.34 15.82 4.72
C SER A 551 5.53 16.63 4.19
N LEU A 552 6.54 16.87 5.03
CA LEU A 552 7.79 17.52 4.62
C LEU A 552 8.59 16.64 3.65
N SER A 553 8.60 15.33 3.84
CA SER A 553 9.22 14.37 2.90
C SER A 553 8.57 14.47 1.52
N LEU A 554 7.24 14.43 1.43
CA LEU A 554 6.49 14.62 0.19
C LEU A 554 6.82 15.97 -0.46
N ALA A 555 6.79 17.06 0.32
CA ALA A 555 7.10 18.41 -0.17
C ALA A 555 8.54 18.52 -0.70
N ARG A 556 9.53 17.93 -0.01
CA ARG A 556 10.94 17.93 -0.44
C ARG A 556 11.12 17.21 -1.77
N ILE A 557 10.53 16.03 -1.95
CA ILE A 557 10.65 15.31 -3.23
C ILE A 557 9.88 16.01 -4.33
N GLY A 558 8.69 16.56 -4.04
CA GLY A 558 7.95 17.40 -4.98
C GLY A 558 8.77 18.59 -5.46
N ALA A 559 9.43 19.29 -4.52
CA ALA A 559 10.31 20.42 -4.81
C ALA A 559 11.55 20.00 -5.62
N LEU A 560 12.24 18.92 -5.24
CA LEU A 560 13.40 18.41 -5.99
C LEU A 560 13.02 18.03 -7.44
N ALA A 561 11.90 17.34 -7.62
CA ALA A 561 11.41 16.98 -8.96
C ALA A 561 11.06 18.22 -9.80
N GLN A 562 10.42 19.22 -9.19
CA GLN A 562 10.10 20.49 -9.84
C GLN A 562 11.36 21.29 -10.19
N SER A 563 12.34 21.37 -9.29
CA SER A 563 13.61 22.06 -9.54
C SER A 563 14.40 21.39 -10.66
N LEU A 564 14.47 20.05 -10.69
CA LEU A 564 15.15 19.31 -11.76
C LEU A 564 14.48 19.54 -13.12
N THR A 565 13.14 19.46 -13.16
CA THR A 565 12.36 19.69 -14.39
C THR A 565 12.52 21.13 -14.88
N ALA A 566 12.49 22.12 -13.98
CA ALA A 566 12.72 23.52 -14.30
C ALA A 566 14.14 23.78 -14.84
N LEU A 567 15.17 23.20 -14.21
CA LEU A 567 16.57 23.29 -14.66
C LEU A 567 16.76 22.70 -16.06
N MET A 568 16.25 21.49 -16.30
CA MET A 568 16.27 20.87 -17.63
C MET A 568 15.54 21.75 -18.65
N GLY A 569 14.38 22.27 -18.26
CA GLY A 569 13.55 23.14 -19.08
C GLY A 569 14.24 24.43 -19.53
N VAL A 570 14.87 25.15 -18.59
CA VAL A 570 15.67 26.34 -18.88
C VAL A 570 16.89 25.98 -19.73
N GLY A 571 17.53 24.83 -19.47
CA GLY A 571 18.65 24.33 -20.27
C GLY A 571 18.27 24.09 -21.73
N PHE A 572 17.11 23.49 -22.00
CA PHE A 572 16.59 23.32 -23.37
C PHE A 572 16.24 24.65 -24.03
N ALA A 573 15.58 25.57 -23.32
CA ALA A 573 15.27 26.90 -23.85
C ALA A 573 16.55 27.67 -24.23
N ALA A 574 17.55 27.67 -23.35
CA ALA A 574 18.85 28.28 -23.60
C ALA A 574 19.59 27.62 -24.78
N SER A 575 19.48 26.29 -24.93
CA SER A 575 20.08 25.56 -26.05
C SER A 575 19.44 25.90 -27.39
N ILE A 576 18.11 26.05 -27.43
CA ILE A 576 17.37 26.51 -28.63
C ILE A 576 17.84 27.94 -29.01
N MET A 577 17.96 28.82 -28.02
CA MET A 577 18.45 30.19 -28.23
C MET A 577 19.89 30.26 -28.71
N LEU A 578 20.79 29.49 -28.10
CA LEU A 578 22.19 29.44 -28.49
C LEU A 578 22.33 28.91 -29.93
N ALA A 579 21.62 27.83 -30.27
CA ALA A 579 21.60 27.28 -31.62
C ALA A 579 21.11 28.31 -32.65
N PHE A 580 20.07 29.08 -32.30
CA PHE A 580 19.54 30.14 -33.16
C PHE A 580 20.54 31.27 -33.40
N ILE A 581 21.23 31.73 -32.34
CA ILE A 581 22.24 32.81 -32.44
C ILE A 581 23.45 32.34 -33.25
N LEU A 582 23.92 31.11 -33.03
CA LEU A 582 25.07 30.54 -33.75
C LEU A 582 24.82 30.39 -35.25
N GLN A 583 23.57 30.12 -35.66
CA GLN A 583 23.18 30.00 -37.07
C GLN A 583 22.85 31.35 -37.73
N ARG A 584 23.20 32.49 -37.10
CA ARG A 584 22.90 33.86 -37.59
C ARG A 584 21.42 34.07 -37.92
N GLY A 585 20.53 33.62 -37.03
CA GLY A 585 19.10 33.78 -37.21
C GLY A 585 18.65 35.24 -37.32
N GLU A 586 17.55 35.47 -38.04
CA GLU A 586 16.99 36.81 -38.24
C GLU A 586 16.54 37.46 -36.92
N THR A 587 16.98 38.70 -36.68
CA THR A 587 16.66 39.47 -35.46
C THR A 587 15.15 39.59 -35.21
N SER A 588 14.35 39.58 -36.28
CA SER A 588 12.88 39.68 -36.23
C SER A 588 12.19 38.47 -35.59
N THR A 589 12.84 37.30 -35.54
CA THR A 589 12.27 36.05 -34.99
C THR A 589 12.70 35.76 -33.55
N VAL A 590 13.74 36.45 -33.06
CA VAL A 590 14.36 36.23 -31.73
C VAL A 590 13.33 36.30 -30.60
N LEU A 591 12.51 37.35 -30.57
CA LEU A 591 11.57 37.57 -29.45
C LEU A 591 10.48 36.48 -29.37
N LEU A 592 9.94 36.06 -30.52
CA LEU A 592 8.91 35.02 -30.57
C LEU A 592 9.49 33.64 -30.23
N LEU A 593 10.68 33.34 -30.76
CA LEU A 593 11.37 32.09 -30.46
C LEU A 593 11.78 32.01 -28.99
N LEU A 594 12.26 33.12 -28.41
CA LEU A 594 12.55 33.23 -26.98
C LEU A 594 11.29 32.97 -26.15
N TYR A 595 10.18 33.65 -26.45
CA TYR A 595 8.91 33.48 -25.76
C TYR A 595 8.42 32.03 -25.79
N TRP A 596 8.37 31.40 -26.97
CA TRP A 596 7.95 30.00 -27.08
C TRP A 596 8.94 29.02 -26.43
N SER A 597 10.25 29.27 -26.52
CA SER A 597 11.25 28.43 -25.87
C SER A 597 11.14 28.46 -24.34
N LEU A 598 10.84 29.62 -23.74
CA LEU A 598 10.62 29.77 -22.31
C LEU A 598 9.25 29.21 -21.86
N ASN A 599 8.26 29.17 -22.75
CA ASN A 599 6.95 28.59 -22.44
C ASN A 599 6.94 27.06 -22.43
N LEU A 600 7.74 26.39 -23.28
CA LEU A 600 7.83 24.93 -23.29
C LEU A 600 8.03 24.31 -21.89
N PRO A 601 9.00 24.75 -21.06
CA PRO A 601 9.18 24.18 -19.74
C PRO A 601 8.07 24.55 -18.75
N VAL A 602 7.47 25.74 -18.86
CA VAL A 602 6.33 26.14 -18.01
C VAL A 602 5.10 25.28 -18.30
N LEU A 603 4.82 25.01 -19.58
CA LEU A 603 3.75 24.12 -20.01
C LEU A 603 4.02 22.67 -19.58
N GLY A 604 5.26 22.20 -19.73
CA GLY A 604 5.70 20.89 -19.26
C GLY A 604 5.48 20.70 -17.75
N GLN A 605 5.88 21.68 -16.95
CA GLN A 605 5.66 21.67 -15.50
C GLN A 605 4.18 21.69 -15.15
N SER A 606 3.39 22.55 -15.79
CA SER A 606 1.94 22.65 -15.56
C SER A 606 1.22 21.33 -15.91
N LEU A 607 1.65 20.66 -16.98
CA LEU A 607 1.14 19.34 -17.36
C LEU A 607 1.51 18.28 -16.31
N ALA A 608 2.76 18.30 -15.81
CA ALA A 608 3.19 17.42 -14.74
C ALA A 608 2.33 17.60 -13.47
N ASP A 609 2.08 18.85 -13.07
CA ASP A 609 1.23 19.21 -11.93
C ASP A 609 -0.19 18.67 -12.08
N ALA A 610 -0.78 18.81 -13.28
CA ALA A 610 -2.12 18.31 -13.57
C ALA A 610 -2.18 16.78 -13.58
N VAL A 611 -1.22 16.11 -14.23
CA VAL A 611 -1.13 14.64 -14.28
C VAL A 611 -0.91 14.05 -12.88
N ARG A 612 -0.21 14.76 -11.99
CA ARG A 612 -0.02 14.35 -10.59
C ARG A 612 -1.31 14.27 -9.78
N GLN A 613 -2.34 15.04 -10.13
CA GLN A 613 -3.62 14.99 -9.41
C GLN A 613 -4.44 13.73 -9.73
N TYR A 614 -4.18 13.10 -10.89
CA TYR A 614 -4.98 12.00 -11.39
C TYR A 614 -4.93 10.73 -10.52
N PRO A 615 -3.76 10.19 -10.10
CA PRO A 615 -3.71 8.99 -9.26
C PRO A 615 -4.47 9.13 -7.95
N THR A 616 -4.34 10.28 -7.30
CA THR A 616 -5.07 10.61 -6.08
C THR A 616 -6.58 10.53 -6.29
N ILE A 617 -7.08 11.20 -7.34
CA ILE A 617 -8.51 11.21 -7.64
C ILE A 617 -8.97 9.80 -8.00
N ARG A 618 -8.19 9.07 -8.81
CA ARG A 618 -8.47 7.68 -9.20
C ARG A 618 -8.58 6.74 -7.99
N ASN A 619 -7.68 6.85 -7.03
CA ASN A 619 -7.72 6.03 -5.81
C ASN A 619 -8.95 6.36 -4.95
N ASN A 620 -9.25 7.64 -4.76
CA ASN A 620 -10.45 8.07 -4.03
C ASN A 620 -11.72 7.61 -4.75
N MET A 621 -11.76 7.71 -6.07
CA MET A 621 -12.83 7.21 -6.91
C MET A 621 -13.08 5.72 -6.74
N GLY A 622 -12.04 4.88 -6.81
CA GLY A 622 -12.18 3.44 -6.61
C GLY A 622 -12.85 3.12 -5.28
N ARG A 623 -12.48 3.84 -4.21
CA ARG A 623 -13.11 3.70 -2.89
C ARG A 623 -14.55 4.22 -2.83
N ILE A 624 -14.85 5.34 -3.50
CA ILE A 624 -16.20 5.92 -3.50
C ILE A 624 -17.18 5.09 -4.33
N LEU A 625 -16.70 4.47 -5.40
CA LEU A 625 -17.53 3.70 -6.35
C LEU A 625 -17.67 2.23 -5.96
N GLU A 626 -16.79 1.67 -5.11
CA GLU A 626 -16.88 0.30 -4.60
C GLU A 626 -18.31 -0.12 -4.17
N PRO A 627 -19.08 0.68 -3.40
CA PRO A 627 -20.42 0.29 -2.94
C PRO A 627 -21.43 0.14 -4.08
N LEU A 628 -21.22 0.83 -5.21
CA LEU A 628 -22.12 0.75 -6.37
C LEU A 628 -22.01 -0.61 -7.07
N GLY A 629 -20.82 -1.21 -7.06
CA GLY A 629 -20.57 -2.54 -7.63
C GLY A 629 -20.84 -3.69 -6.68
N ALA A 630 -21.11 -3.43 -5.40
CA ALA A 630 -21.51 -4.47 -4.46
C ALA A 630 -22.86 -5.10 -4.87
N PRO A 631 -23.05 -6.42 -4.66
CA PRO A 631 -24.30 -7.10 -4.99
C PRO A 631 -25.46 -6.50 -4.19
N GLU A 632 -26.63 -6.36 -4.83
CA GLU A 632 -27.86 -6.00 -4.14
C GLU A 632 -28.42 -7.24 -3.48
N GLU A 633 -29.01 -7.08 -2.30
CA GLU A 633 -29.84 -8.13 -1.72
C GLU A 633 -31.10 -8.23 -2.57
N GLU A 634 -31.40 -9.43 -3.10
CA GLU A 634 -32.67 -9.66 -3.78
C GLU A 634 -33.77 -9.44 -2.74
N MET A 635 -34.42 -8.27 -2.80
CA MET A 635 -35.63 -8.02 -2.05
C MET A 635 -36.65 -9.06 -2.52
N GLY A 636 -36.78 -10.16 -1.77
CA GLY A 636 -37.89 -11.08 -1.90
C GLY A 636 -39.16 -10.29 -1.68
N LEU A 637 -39.83 -9.96 -2.79
CA LEU A 637 -41.21 -9.50 -2.79
C LEU A 637 -42.15 -10.69 -2.78
#